data_AF-A0A939A2B1-F1
#
_entry.id   AF-A0A939A2B1-F1
#
_cell.length_a   1.000
_cell.length_b   1.000
_cell.length_c   1.000
_cell.angle_alpha   90.00
_cell.angle_beta   90.00
_cell.angle_gamma   90.00
#
_symmetry.space_group_name_H-M   'P 1'
#
loop_
_entity.id
_entity.type
_entity.pdbx_description
1 polymer ?
#
loop_
_entity_poly.entity_id
_entity_poly.type
_entity_poly.pdbx_seq_one_letter_code
_entity_poly.pdbx_strand_id
1 'polypeptide(L)'
;MELSFLQQASIWGQVFEIAVKRGVLQQLIHQNLLLKENTVFQLWQSHKNTHVSQQLVKAFKITDPNHKEWVETMLRHLLVLGYGLGWTAMRECLNHSQIRQPKLEAIWCPLTLPGQQMLRDEEKEETAKAFQEAFNLPGKPDENLVNRGQPARADFILWLSNEFSPHRNTQQEEVILFKDFKSAFSQPKDLKRKKVENLIICLEFSYNAPIKFADFQNETPHREEMSRYARYIESRGVFSRVCAEVEGEEFSLSKRLENFLSAFSGQDKPLFKLCQASSYTDQLIKVLRARKRLEGSCHARAIAVTSNGIESLAAQFWGVEPEPDTRAKLMKSLGQAYCKAKHSDNDEPLDLDAEIQLVFKKVLKGLPSAFKEQAQHLAEKPTLGQYSHFLFQENVTDFYNPMSEISKAEAIASIEDNDALLEFFGGNPVTRIADCINEINPDKATISLRQVHEAAVFAGITAAQVGKINVLALEGNPGIGKTTAVMKFLKQQKQQSQGFSFLYLSPRVVINRDVTDKLAKENDHPTGILTITSNKNLIDAAPEWYKKQVQQNNFPSHSIDSAVVVDGIGNLTRPVGSIFFLTPEQELDIDCNIVGSTRFKRRLNERDYSIESLYSPGVLGTIAKSARKLLEANPQLNQLVMTAAIQGYRTLNNQSTTVNAFNNLFLKKADTQAGKNERSAFAARIPTIVVMVDELAGDGAGAPFVRKLAEWLEQQFIKPFDTNQSPFKIVLILADASLSNEVVLDSFLNSYQFNMKLHRKELLG
;
A
#
# COMPACT_ATOMS: atom_id res chain seq x y z
N MET A 1 -35.98 -27.93 12.39
CA MET A 1 -34.53 -28.01 12.63
C MET A 1 -33.89 -26.89 11.84
N GLU A 2 -33.44 -25.85 12.54
CA GLU A 2 -32.81 -24.66 11.93
C GLU A 2 -31.47 -25.05 11.28
N LEU A 3 -31.15 -24.45 10.13
CA LEU A 3 -29.87 -24.67 9.46
C LEU A 3 -28.72 -24.10 10.30
N SER A 4 -27.61 -24.82 10.40
CA SER A 4 -26.38 -24.29 11.01
C SER A 4 -25.85 -23.09 10.21
N PHE A 5 -25.12 -22.19 10.88
CA PHE A 5 -24.50 -21.04 10.22
C PHE A 5 -23.65 -21.44 9.01
N LEU A 6 -22.88 -22.53 9.10
CA LEU A 6 -22.05 -23.04 8.00
C LEU A 6 -22.89 -23.46 6.78
N GLN A 7 -24.02 -24.12 7.00
CA GLN A 7 -24.95 -24.48 5.92
C GLN A 7 -25.56 -23.23 5.27
N GLN A 8 -25.97 -22.25 6.08
CA GLN A 8 -26.49 -20.98 5.57
C GLN A 8 -25.42 -20.23 4.76
N ALA A 9 -24.19 -20.15 5.25
CA ALA A 9 -23.06 -19.52 4.58
C ALA A 9 -22.73 -20.21 3.24
N SER A 10 -22.78 -21.55 3.19
CA SER A 10 -22.59 -22.32 1.97
C SER A 10 -23.65 -22.00 0.91
N ILE A 11 -24.93 -21.94 1.31
CA ILE A 11 -26.04 -21.61 0.41
C ILE A 11 -25.87 -20.20 -0.17
N TRP A 12 -25.51 -19.21 0.65
CA TRP A 12 -25.20 -17.86 0.17
C TRP A 12 -23.96 -17.79 -0.71
N GLY A 13 -22.96 -18.64 -0.45
CA GLY A 13 -21.79 -18.81 -1.32
C GLY A 13 -22.16 -19.24 -2.74
N GLN A 14 -23.10 -20.18 -2.87
CA GLN A 14 -23.60 -20.63 -4.17
C GLN A 14 -24.32 -19.49 -4.93
N VAL A 15 -25.10 -18.67 -4.23
CA VAL A 15 -25.74 -17.49 -4.84
C VAL A 15 -24.69 -16.50 -5.36
N PHE A 16 -23.67 -16.21 -4.56
CA PHE A 16 -22.58 -15.32 -4.93
C PHE A 16 -21.82 -15.85 -6.15
N GLU A 17 -21.49 -17.14 -6.16
CA GLU A 17 -20.82 -17.81 -7.28
C GLU A 17 -21.63 -17.70 -8.58
N ILE A 18 -22.95 -17.99 -8.55
CA ILE A 18 -23.86 -17.82 -9.69
C ILE A 18 -23.81 -16.37 -10.20
N ALA A 19 -23.89 -15.39 -9.28
CA ALA A 19 -23.89 -13.98 -9.63
C ALA A 19 -22.60 -13.58 -10.36
N VAL A 20 -21.45 -13.97 -9.81
CA VAL A 20 -20.13 -13.66 -10.40
C VAL A 20 -19.96 -14.34 -11.76
N LYS A 21 -20.27 -15.63 -11.87
CA LYS A 21 -20.19 -16.37 -13.14
C LYS A 21 -21.05 -15.73 -14.24
N ARG A 22 -22.26 -15.26 -13.90
CA ARG A 22 -23.10 -14.53 -14.87
C ARG A 22 -22.46 -13.24 -15.35
N GLY A 23 -21.82 -12.48 -14.47
CA GLY A 23 -21.06 -11.28 -14.85
C GLY A 23 -19.92 -11.61 -15.82
N VAL A 24 -19.17 -12.68 -15.52
CA VAL A 24 -18.09 -13.18 -16.38
C VAL A 24 -18.61 -13.59 -17.76
N LEU A 25 -19.62 -14.45 -17.82
CA LEU A 25 -20.20 -14.92 -19.08
C LEU A 25 -20.76 -13.76 -19.91
N GLN A 26 -21.44 -12.80 -19.27
CA GLN A 26 -22.01 -11.66 -19.97
C GLN A 26 -20.94 -10.74 -20.57
N GLN A 27 -19.78 -10.60 -19.91
CA GLN A 27 -18.65 -9.86 -20.47
C GLN A 27 -18.03 -10.60 -21.67
N LEU A 28 -17.95 -11.93 -21.65
CA LEU A 28 -17.48 -12.71 -22.79
C LEU A 28 -18.42 -12.59 -24.00
N ILE A 29 -19.73 -12.59 -23.76
CA ILE A 29 -20.74 -12.35 -24.81
C ILE A 29 -20.60 -10.93 -25.37
N HIS A 30 -20.41 -9.94 -24.50
CA HIS A 30 -20.24 -8.55 -24.92
C HIS A 30 -19.01 -8.35 -25.83
N GLN A 31 -17.94 -9.11 -25.60
CA GLN A 31 -16.74 -9.14 -26.43
C GLN A 31 -16.84 -10.09 -27.64
N ASN A 32 -18.01 -10.69 -27.89
CA ASN A 32 -18.25 -11.71 -28.92
C ASN A 32 -17.34 -12.95 -28.82
N LEU A 33 -16.83 -13.25 -27.62
CA LEU A 33 -16.01 -14.44 -27.36
C LEU A 33 -16.85 -15.67 -27.04
N LEU A 34 -18.04 -15.49 -26.48
CA LEU A 34 -18.99 -16.56 -26.19
C LEU A 34 -20.26 -16.35 -27.03
N LEU A 35 -20.53 -17.28 -27.94
CA LEU A 35 -21.71 -17.26 -28.80
C LEU A 35 -22.95 -17.78 -28.05
N LYS A 36 -24.14 -17.34 -28.48
CA LYS A 36 -25.42 -17.69 -27.82
C LYS A 36 -25.77 -19.17 -27.96
N GLU A 37 -25.24 -19.82 -28.99
CA GLU A 37 -25.45 -21.23 -29.31
C GLU A 37 -24.54 -22.17 -28.52
N ASN A 38 -23.58 -21.61 -27.75
CA ASN A 38 -22.68 -22.43 -26.92
C ASN A 38 -23.46 -23.18 -25.83
N THR A 39 -23.21 -24.48 -25.70
CA THR A 39 -23.90 -25.38 -24.76
C THR A 39 -23.79 -24.94 -23.30
N VAL A 40 -22.65 -24.38 -22.90
CA VAL A 40 -22.46 -23.81 -21.56
C VAL A 40 -23.42 -22.64 -21.37
N PHE A 41 -23.50 -21.72 -22.32
CA PHE A 41 -24.41 -20.58 -22.19
C PHE A 41 -25.88 -20.99 -22.16
N GLN A 42 -26.29 -21.98 -22.97
CA GLN A 42 -27.67 -22.48 -22.99
C GLN A 42 -28.12 -23.02 -21.62
N LEU A 43 -27.24 -23.76 -20.92
CA LEU A 43 -27.51 -24.24 -19.56
C LEU A 43 -27.74 -23.09 -18.57
N TRP A 44 -26.95 -22.03 -18.66
CA TRP A 44 -27.09 -20.85 -17.81
C TRP A 44 -28.33 -20.01 -18.17
N GLN A 45 -28.71 -20.00 -19.45
CA GLN A 45 -29.87 -19.26 -19.94
C GLN A 45 -31.22 -19.89 -19.53
N SER A 46 -31.27 -21.21 -19.39
CA SER A 46 -32.46 -21.93 -18.91
C SER A 46 -32.80 -21.62 -17.45
N HIS A 47 -31.81 -21.21 -16.64
CA HIS A 47 -31.97 -20.90 -15.21
C HIS A 47 -32.09 -19.40 -14.95
N LYS A 48 -33.33 -18.87 -14.94
CA LYS A 48 -33.66 -17.48 -14.53
C LYS A 48 -33.47 -17.18 -13.04
N ASN A 49 -33.43 -15.90 -12.66
CA ASN A 49 -33.37 -15.42 -11.26
C ASN A 49 -34.49 -15.99 -10.38
N THR A 50 -35.67 -16.22 -10.95
CA THR A 50 -36.81 -16.83 -10.25
C THR A 50 -36.50 -18.24 -9.77
N HIS A 51 -35.77 -19.04 -10.55
CA HIS A 51 -35.36 -20.38 -10.13
C HIS A 51 -34.34 -20.32 -8.98
N VAL A 52 -33.39 -19.37 -9.03
CA VAL A 52 -32.43 -19.15 -7.93
C VAL A 52 -33.17 -18.77 -6.65
N SER A 53 -34.13 -17.85 -6.73
CA SER A 53 -34.98 -17.47 -5.59
C SER A 53 -35.79 -18.64 -5.04
N GLN A 54 -36.45 -19.43 -5.90
CA GLN A 54 -37.23 -20.59 -5.49
C GLN A 54 -36.38 -21.66 -4.79
N GLN A 55 -35.19 -21.95 -5.33
CA GLN A 55 -34.26 -22.89 -4.69
C GLN A 55 -33.72 -22.34 -3.37
N LEU A 56 -33.45 -21.04 -3.29
CA LEU A 56 -33.01 -20.39 -2.05
C LEU A 56 -34.06 -20.51 -0.94
N VAL A 57 -35.32 -20.18 -1.25
CA VAL A 57 -36.46 -20.30 -0.32
C VAL A 57 -36.64 -21.76 0.14
N LYS A 58 -36.52 -22.71 -0.80
CA LYS A 58 -36.60 -24.15 -0.51
C LYS A 58 -35.45 -24.60 0.39
N ALA A 59 -34.22 -24.18 0.10
CA ALA A 59 -33.01 -24.53 0.85
C ALA A 59 -33.10 -24.04 2.30
N PHE A 60 -33.51 -22.78 2.50
CA PHE A 60 -33.72 -22.19 3.82
C PHE A 60 -35.01 -22.62 4.54
N LYS A 61 -35.87 -23.41 3.88
CA LYS A 61 -37.17 -23.87 4.41
C LYS A 61 -38.05 -22.71 4.90
N ILE A 62 -38.07 -21.60 4.17
CA ILE A 62 -38.76 -20.37 4.58
C ILE A 62 -40.26 -20.49 4.30
N THR A 63 -41.06 -20.36 5.34
CA THR A 63 -42.54 -20.33 5.26
C THR A 63 -43.12 -18.95 5.56
N ASP A 64 -42.38 -18.09 6.26
CA ASP A 64 -42.82 -16.74 6.63
C ASP A 64 -42.66 -15.73 5.48
N PRO A 65 -43.71 -14.99 5.08
CA PRO A 65 -43.64 -13.99 4.01
C PRO A 65 -42.63 -12.87 4.25
N ASN A 66 -42.48 -12.38 5.49
CA ASN A 66 -41.55 -11.29 5.79
C ASN A 66 -40.10 -11.77 5.68
N HIS A 67 -39.80 -12.96 6.21
CA HIS A 67 -38.49 -13.60 6.05
C HIS A 67 -38.18 -13.89 4.58
N LYS A 68 -39.18 -14.31 3.79
CA LYS A 68 -39.02 -14.52 2.35
C LYS A 68 -38.65 -13.20 1.64
N GLU A 69 -39.34 -12.11 1.93
CA GLU A 69 -39.06 -10.80 1.35
C GLU A 69 -37.65 -10.32 1.71
N TRP A 70 -37.22 -10.51 2.95
CA TRP A 70 -35.87 -10.15 3.40
C TRP A 70 -34.77 -10.99 2.72
N VAL A 71 -35.00 -12.28 2.52
CA VAL A 71 -34.06 -13.12 1.74
C VAL A 71 -34.03 -12.72 0.27
N GLU A 72 -35.16 -12.30 -0.30
CA GLU A 72 -35.21 -11.77 -1.66
C GLU A 72 -34.44 -10.46 -1.82
N THR A 73 -34.41 -9.57 -0.81
CA THR A 73 -33.66 -8.31 -0.89
C THR A 73 -32.15 -8.57 -0.87
N MET A 74 -31.69 -9.49 -0.01
CA MET A 74 -30.30 -9.96 0.00
C MET A 74 -29.91 -10.64 -1.32
N LEU A 75 -30.78 -11.48 -1.86
CA LEU A 75 -30.57 -12.13 -3.16
C LEU A 75 -30.37 -11.10 -4.27
N ARG A 76 -31.24 -10.08 -4.37
CA ARG A 76 -31.12 -9.03 -5.39
C ARG A 76 -29.80 -8.28 -5.26
N HIS A 77 -29.41 -7.95 -4.02
CA HIS A 77 -28.15 -7.28 -3.75
C HIS A 77 -26.94 -8.10 -4.21
N LEU A 78 -26.85 -9.37 -3.79
CA LEU A 78 -25.77 -10.26 -4.20
C LEU A 78 -25.72 -10.50 -5.70
N LEU A 79 -26.88 -10.61 -6.36
CA LEU A 79 -26.94 -10.75 -7.81
C LEU A 79 -26.33 -9.54 -8.53
N VAL A 80 -26.59 -8.32 -8.06
CA VAL A 80 -26.00 -7.09 -8.64
C VAL A 80 -24.51 -7.00 -8.33
N LEU A 81 -24.13 -7.17 -7.06
CA LEU A 81 -22.75 -7.07 -6.61
C LEU A 81 -21.86 -8.11 -7.30
N GLY A 82 -22.26 -9.39 -7.24
CA GLY A 82 -21.53 -10.50 -7.85
C GLY A 82 -21.42 -10.33 -9.36
N TYR A 83 -22.52 -9.97 -10.04
CA TYR A 83 -22.49 -9.70 -11.48
C TYR A 83 -21.49 -8.59 -11.83
N GLY A 84 -21.51 -7.47 -11.10
CA GLY A 84 -20.57 -6.36 -11.31
C GLY A 84 -19.12 -6.76 -11.09
N LEU A 85 -18.84 -7.57 -10.05
CA LEU A 85 -17.52 -8.12 -9.76
C LEU A 85 -17.03 -9.02 -10.90
N GLY A 86 -17.85 -9.97 -11.35
CA GLY A 86 -17.49 -10.89 -12.43
C GLY A 86 -17.25 -10.19 -13.76
N TRP A 87 -18.13 -9.26 -14.12
CA TRP A 87 -17.99 -8.43 -15.32
C TRP A 87 -16.69 -7.63 -15.30
N THR A 88 -16.44 -6.92 -14.19
CA THR A 88 -15.26 -6.07 -14.05
C THR A 88 -13.98 -6.88 -14.03
N ALA A 89 -13.94 -7.98 -13.27
CA ALA A 89 -12.78 -8.87 -13.20
C ALA A 89 -12.40 -9.40 -14.58
N MET A 90 -13.38 -9.90 -15.34
CA MET A 90 -13.13 -10.43 -16.69
C MET A 90 -12.73 -9.30 -17.65
N ARG A 91 -13.39 -8.13 -17.60
CA ARG A 91 -13.04 -6.97 -18.42
C ARG A 91 -11.59 -6.56 -18.23
N GLU A 92 -11.15 -6.36 -16.98
CA GLU A 92 -9.78 -5.95 -16.69
C GLU A 92 -8.76 -7.02 -17.08
N CYS A 93 -9.08 -8.31 -16.88
CA CYS A 93 -8.20 -9.39 -17.31
C CYS A 93 -8.00 -9.42 -18.83
N LEU A 94 -9.06 -9.19 -19.61
CA LEU A 94 -8.98 -9.16 -21.07
C LEU A 94 -8.28 -7.89 -21.58
N ASN A 95 -8.58 -6.72 -21.00
CA ASN A 95 -7.95 -5.44 -21.37
C ASN A 95 -6.43 -5.45 -21.15
N HIS A 96 -5.96 -6.13 -20.10
CA HIS A 96 -4.53 -6.28 -19.81
C HIS A 96 -3.92 -7.57 -20.37
N SER A 97 -4.64 -8.29 -21.23
CA SER A 97 -4.12 -9.50 -21.85
C SER A 97 -3.15 -9.18 -23.00
N GLN A 98 -2.18 -10.06 -23.24
CA GLN A 98 -1.24 -9.93 -24.36
C GLN A 98 -1.79 -10.50 -25.67
N ILE A 99 -2.98 -11.11 -25.64
CA ILE A 99 -3.66 -11.65 -26.83
C ILE A 99 -4.42 -10.53 -27.51
N ARG A 100 -4.12 -10.28 -28.79
CA ARG A 100 -4.72 -9.18 -29.56
C ARG A 100 -6.03 -9.54 -30.23
N GLN A 101 -6.14 -10.77 -30.74
CA GLN A 101 -7.36 -11.30 -31.38
C GLN A 101 -7.77 -12.58 -30.67
N PRO A 102 -8.38 -12.48 -29.48
CA PRO A 102 -8.76 -13.64 -28.71
C PRO A 102 -9.84 -14.46 -29.43
N LYS A 103 -9.63 -15.77 -29.51
CA LYS A 103 -10.61 -16.77 -29.92
C LYS A 103 -10.85 -17.73 -28.77
N LEU A 104 -12.12 -18.07 -28.51
CA LEU A 104 -12.48 -19.04 -27.49
C LEU A 104 -12.11 -20.46 -27.93
N GLU A 105 -11.22 -21.12 -27.19
CA GLU A 105 -10.84 -22.52 -27.40
C GLU A 105 -11.62 -23.47 -26.49
N ALA A 106 -11.79 -23.09 -25.22
CA ALA A 106 -12.52 -23.88 -24.23
C ALA A 106 -13.05 -23.01 -23.09
N ILE A 107 -14.16 -23.44 -22.50
CA ILE A 107 -14.75 -22.83 -21.30
C ILE A 107 -15.33 -23.90 -20.39
N TRP A 108 -14.96 -23.84 -19.12
CA TRP A 108 -15.52 -24.66 -18.05
C TRP A 108 -16.24 -23.75 -17.06
N CYS A 109 -17.56 -23.91 -16.93
CA CYS A 109 -18.39 -23.09 -16.05
C CYS A 109 -19.57 -23.92 -15.53
N PRO A 110 -19.31 -24.86 -14.60
CA PRO A 110 -20.36 -25.67 -13.98
C PRO A 110 -21.35 -24.79 -13.20
N LEU A 111 -22.62 -25.20 -13.18
CA LEU A 111 -23.71 -24.51 -12.46
C LEU A 111 -24.19 -25.36 -11.28
N THR A 112 -24.29 -24.75 -10.10
CA THR A 112 -24.87 -25.36 -8.89
C THR A 112 -25.92 -24.43 -8.33
N LEU A 113 -27.16 -24.89 -8.17
CA LEU A 113 -28.22 -24.06 -7.58
C LEU A 113 -28.15 -24.07 -6.04
N PRO A 114 -28.70 -23.04 -5.37
CA PRO A 114 -28.71 -22.96 -3.92
C PRO A 114 -29.31 -24.21 -3.26
N GLY A 115 -28.59 -24.79 -2.31
CA GLY A 115 -29.02 -25.99 -1.58
C GLY A 115 -28.81 -27.32 -2.31
N GLN A 116 -28.29 -27.30 -3.54
CA GLN A 116 -27.76 -28.50 -4.19
C GLN A 116 -26.29 -28.67 -3.78
N GLN A 117 -25.87 -29.89 -3.47
CA GLN A 117 -24.44 -30.21 -3.37
C GLN A 117 -23.94 -30.68 -4.73
N MET A 118 -22.78 -30.19 -5.15
CA MET A 118 -22.05 -30.81 -6.24
C MET A 118 -21.44 -32.11 -5.72
N LEU A 119 -22.08 -33.23 -6.00
CA LEU A 119 -21.63 -34.57 -5.61
C LEU A 119 -20.50 -35.04 -6.54
N ARG A 120 -19.50 -34.19 -6.81
CA ARG A 120 -18.38 -34.48 -7.74
C ARG A 120 -17.61 -35.73 -7.38
N ASP A 121 -17.64 -36.13 -6.10
CA ASP A 121 -16.98 -37.34 -5.61
C ASP A 121 -17.82 -38.60 -5.81
N GLU A 122 -19.14 -38.47 -5.99
CA GLU A 122 -20.09 -39.55 -6.33
C GLU A 122 -20.35 -39.63 -7.85
N GLU A 123 -20.28 -38.49 -8.55
CA GLU A 123 -20.50 -38.31 -10.00
C GLU A 123 -19.18 -38.06 -10.76
N LYS A 124 -18.10 -38.73 -10.36
CA LYS A 124 -16.75 -38.52 -10.94
C LYS A 124 -16.71 -38.75 -12.45
N GLU A 125 -17.34 -39.82 -12.92
CA GLU A 125 -17.32 -40.19 -14.34
C GLU A 125 -18.05 -39.15 -15.20
N GLU A 126 -19.22 -38.67 -14.76
CA GLU A 126 -20.00 -37.65 -15.48
C GLU A 126 -19.28 -36.30 -15.51
N THR A 127 -18.70 -35.89 -14.37
CA THR A 127 -17.91 -34.65 -14.30
C THR A 127 -16.67 -34.73 -15.19
N ALA A 128 -15.98 -35.87 -15.22
CA ALA A 128 -14.82 -36.10 -16.07
C ALA A 128 -15.19 -36.06 -17.57
N LYS A 129 -16.34 -36.65 -17.95
CA LYS A 129 -16.89 -36.58 -19.32
C LYS A 129 -17.17 -35.14 -19.73
N ALA A 130 -17.93 -34.40 -18.92
CA ALA A 130 -18.26 -33.01 -19.20
C ALA A 130 -17.00 -32.13 -19.32
N PHE A 131 -16.00 -32.35 -18.47
CA PHE A 131 -14.73 -31.62 -18.53
C PHE A 131 -13.92 -31.96 -19.79
N GLN A 132 -13.87 -33.25 -20.15
CA GLN A 132 -13.23 -33.70 -21.37
C GLN A 132 -13.86 -33.07 -22.61
N GLU A 133 -15.20 -33.03 -22.68
CA GLU A 133 -15.94 -32.40 -23.77
C GLU A 133 -15.67 -30.90 -23.84
N ALA A 134 -15.70 -30.19 -22.70
CA ALA A 134 -15.45 -28.75 -22.63
C ALA A 134 -14.07 -28.34 -23.17
N PHE A 135 -13.04 -29.16 -22.95
CA PHE A 135 -11.68 -28.92 -23.43
C PHE A 135 -11.30 -29.71 -24.69
N ASN A 136 -12.23 -30.47 -25.26
CA ASN A 136 -12.00 -31.35 -26.40
C ASN A 136 -10.74 -32.25 -26.22
N LEU A 137 -10.62 -32.87 -25.04
CA LEU A 137 -9.45 -33.71 -24.72
C LEU A 137 -9.56 -35.07 -25.44
N PRO A 138 -8.49 -35.56 -26.09
CA PRO A 138 -8.49 -36.87 -26.74
C PRO A 138 -8.43 -38.03 -25.72
N GLY A 139 -9.09 -39.14 -26.04
CA GLY A 139 -9.04 -40.39 -25.26
C GLY A 139 -10.34 -40.70 -24.51
N LYS A 140 -10.26 -41.56 -23.49
CA LYS A 140 -11.37 -41.82 -22.55
C LYS A 140 -11.40 -40.79 -21.42
N PRO A 141 -12.57 -40.56 -20.78
CA PRO A 141 -12.67 -39.72 -19.60
C PRO A 141 -11.71 -40.16 -18.51
N ASP A 142 -10.99 -39.21 -17.92
CA ASP A 142 -10.03 -39.47 -16.85
C ASP A 142 -10.60 -38.94 -15.53
N GLU A 143 -11.13 -39.86 -14.72
CA GLU A 143 -11.71 -39.53 -13.41
C GLU A 143 -10.71 -38.87 -12.46
N ASN A 144 -9.40 -39.04 -12.70
CA ASN A 144 -8.39 -38.38 -11.89
C ASN A 144 -8.46 -36.86 -12.02
N LEU A 145 -9.02 -36.33 -13.12
CA LEU A 145 -9.20 -34.88 -13.31
C LEU A 145 -10.20 -34.26 -12.33
N VAL A 146 -10.98 -35.08 -11.60
CA VAL A 146 -11.97 -34.67 -10.60
C VAL A 146 -11.42 -34.75 -9.17
N ASN A 147 -10.22 -35.29 -8.98
CA ASN A 147 -9.57 -35.34 -7.66
C ASN A 147 -9.24 -33.93 -7.15
N ARG A 148 -9.04 -33.80 -5.84
CA ARG A 148 -8.62 -32.54 -5.23
C ARG A 148 -7.37 -31.98 -5.93
N GLY A 149 -7.39 -30.68 -6.23
CA GLY A 149 -6.29 -29.99 -6.92
C GLY A 149 -6.30 -30.13 -8.45
N GLN A 150 -7.23 -30.89 -9.01
CA GLN A 150 -7.32 -31.16 -10.45
C GLN A 150 -8.37 -30.27 -11.12
N PRO A 151 -8.18 -29.93 -12.40
CA PRO A 151 -8.86 -28.78 -13.02
C PRO A 151 -10.37 -28.94 -13.18
N ALA A 152 -10.92 -30.17 -13.20
CA ALA A 152 -12.37 -30.34 -13.27
C ALA A 152 -13.09 -29.90 -11.99
N ARG A 153 -12.37 -29.68 -10.88
CA ARG A 153 -12.94 -29.08 -9.66
C ARG A 153 -12.95 -27.55 -9.66
N ALA A 154 -12.41 -26.90 -10.68
CA ALA A 154 -12.44 -25.44 -10.75
C ALA A 154 -13.87 -24.91 -10.86
N ASP A 155 -14.12 -23.76 -10.24
CA ASP A 155 -15.40 -23.07 -10.38
C ASP A 155 -15.55 -22.50 -11.79
N PHE A 156 -14.49 -21.93 -12.36
CA PHE A 156 -14.49 -21.40 -13.72
C PHE A 156 -13.10 -21.46 -14.37
N ILE A 157 -13.05 -21.90 -15.63
CA ILE A 157 -11.84 -21.81 -16.47
C ILE A 157 -12.19 -21.30 -17.86
N LEU A 158 -11.35 -20.41 -18.39
CA LEU A 158 -11.40 -19.90 -19.75
C LEU A 158 -10.05 -20.14 -20.44
N TRP A 159 -10.08 -20.66 -21.66
CA TRP A 159 -8.91 -20.73 -22.53
C TRP A 159 -9.19 -19.98 -23.83
N LEU A 160 -8.35 -18.97 -24.09
CA LEU A 160 -8.33 -18.20 -25.32
C LEU A 160 -7.04 -18.45 -26.09
N SER A 161 -7.13 -18.58 -27.41
CA SER A 161 -6.00 -18.54 -28.34
C SER A 161 -5.97 -17.21 -29.09
N ASN A 162 -4.85 -16.91 -29.75
CA ASN A 162 -4.75 -15.79 -30.67
C ASN A 162 -5.11 -16.26 -32.09
N GLU A 163 -6.04 -15.58 -32.77
CA GLU A 163 -6.33 -15.91 -34.18
C GLU A 163 -5.07 -15.70 -35.05
N PHE A 164 -4.66 -16.75 -35.75
CA PHE A 164 -3.68 -16.63 -36.82
C PHE A 164 -4.40 -16.11 -38.08
N SER A 165 -4.23 -14.82 -38.40
CA SER A 165 -4.51 -14.32 -39.75
C SER A 165 -3.50 -14.91 -40.73
N PRO A 166 -3.91 -15.67 -41.78
CA PRO A 166 -2.99 -16.23 -42.78
C PRO A 166 -2.37 -15.21 -43.74
N HIS A 167 -2.64 -13.91 -43.56
CA HIS A 167 -2.18 -12.86 -44.48
C HIS A 167 -1.48 -11.72 -43.74
N ARG A 168 -0.19 -11.93 -43.47
CA ARG A 168 0.80 -10.85 -43.59
C ARG A 168 1.98 -11.40 -44.36
N ASN A 169 2.05 -10.99 -45.62
CA ASN A 169 3.21 -11.19 -46.48
C ASN A 169 4.48 -10.81 -45.71
N THR A 170 5.41 -11.76 -45.70
CA THR A 170 6.84 -11.50 -45.64
C THR A 170 7.19 -10.39 -46.63
N GLN A 171 7.38 -9.17 -46.14
CA GLN A 171 8.22 -8.09 -46.68
C GLN A 171 7.76 -6.76 -46.06
N GLN A 172 8.38 -6.37 -44.95
CA GLN A 172 8.69 -4.99 -44.53
C GLN A 172 9.17 -5.05 -43.07
N GLU A 173 10.39 -5.56 -42.89
CA GLU A 173 11.19 -5.19 -41.72
C GLU A 173 11.79 -3.82 -42.02
N GLU A 174 11.11 -2.76 -41.59
CA GLU A 174 11.74 -1.43 -41.52
C GLU A 174 12.73 -1.42 -40.35
N VAL A 175 13.99 -1.44 -40.75
CA VAL A 175 15.16 -1.14 -39.94
C VAL A 175 15.06 0.32 -39.46
N ILE A 176 14.78 0.52 -38.16
CA ILE A 176 15.14 1.78 -37.49
C ILE A 176 16.35 1.50 -36.61
N LEU A 177 17.49 1.91 -37.14
CA LEU A 177 18.79 1.97 -36.50
C LEU A 177 18.74 2.94 -35.31
N PHE A 178 19.10 2.47 -34.12
CA PHE A 178 19.80 3.29 -33.13
C PHE A 178 21.00 2.50 -32.61
N LYS A 179 22.18 3.04 -32.91
CA LYS A 179 23.50 2.51 -32.60
C LYS A 179 23.92 2.89 -31.16
N ASP A 180 24.52 1.90 -30.49
CA ASP A 180 25.66 1.93 -29.55
C ASP A 180 25.55 2.85 -28.30
N PHE A 181 25.67 2.36 -27.04
CA PHE A 181 26.83 1.68 -26.48
C PHE A 181 26.49 0.79 -25.23
N LYS A 182 27.00 -0.45 -25.27
CA LYS A 182 27.54 -1.38 -24.25
C LYS A 182 27.57 -0.97 -22.76
N SER A 183 27.58 -1.86 -21.75
CA SER A 183 27.26 -3.30 -21.57
C SER A 183 27.79 -3.71 -20.18
N ALA A 184 26.95 -4.24 -19.29
CA ALA A 184 27.29 -5.26 -18.29
C ALA A 184 25.99 -5.80 -17.67
N PHE A 185 25.88 -7.11 -17.48
CA PHE A 185 24.70 -7.85 -16.98
C PHE A 185 23.55 -8.06 -17.97
N SER A 186 23.81 -8.79 -19.06
CA SER A 186 22.76 -9.35 -19.91
C SER A 186 22.39 -10.77 -19.47
N GLN A 187 21.16 -10.93 -18.96
CA GLN A 187 20.38 -12.17 -19.09
C GLN A 187 20.33 -12.62 -20.58
N PRO A 188 20.11 -13.92 -20.88
CA PRO A 188 20.16 -14.44 -22.24
C PRO A 188 19.22 -13.67 -23.20
N LYS A 189 19.79 -13.11 -24.28
CA LYS A 189 19.13 -12.20 -25.21
C LYS A 189 18.05 -12.82 -26.12
N ASP A 190 17.81 -14.13 -26.07
CA ASP A 190 16.93 -14.84 -27.03
C ASP A 190 15.46 -15.01 -26.60
N LEU A 191 15.04 -14.49 -25.44
CA LEU A 191 13.64 -14.60 -24.96
C LEU A 191 12.78 -13.36 -25.19
N LYS A 192 13.34 -12.24 -25.68
CA LYS A 192 12.58 -11.02 -25.95
C LYS A 192 11.86 -11.12 -27.30
N ARG A 193 10.53 -11.37 -27.21
CA ARG A 193 9.49 -11.37 -28.27
C ARG A 193 9.11 -12.73 -28.88
N LYS A 194 8.93 -13.77 -28.06
CA LYS A 194 7.99 -14.84 -28.46
C LYS A 194 6.55 -14.33 -28.25
N LYS A 195 5.73 -14.41 -29.30
CA LYS A 195 4.32 -14.01 -29.31
C LYS A 195 3.57 -14.92 -28.33
N VAL A 196 2.81 -14.34 -27.40
CA VAL A 196 1.91 -15.12 -26.54
C VAL A 196 0.76 -15.62 -27.39
N GLU A 197 0.62 -16.94 -27.45
CA GLU A 197 -0.36 -17.62 -28.32
C GLU A 197 -1.62 -18.03 -27.55
N ASN A 198 -1.49 -18.26 -26.25
CA ASN A 198 -2.56 -18.81 -25.41
C ASN A 198 -2.70 -18.05 -24.10
N LEU A 199 -3.94 -17.92 -23.63
CA LEU A 199 -4.33 -17.32 -22.35
C LEU A 199 -5.25 -18.27 -21.62
N ILE A 200 -4.85 -18.70 -20.43
CA ILE A 200 -5.68 -19.51 -19.53
C ILE A 200 -6.01 -18.67 -18.30
N ILE A 201 -7.30 -18.58 -17.97
CA ILE A 201 -7.78 -17.87 -16.78
C ILE A 201 -8.58 -18.86 -15.93
N CYS A 202 -8.20 -19.00 -14.66
CA CYS A 202 -8.95 -19.78 -13.68
C CYS A 202 -9.48 -18.84 -12.60
N LEU A 203 -10.79 -18.85 -12.35
CA LEU A 203 -11.42 -18.09 -11.28
C LEU A 203 -11.99 -19.05 -10.23
N GLU A 204 -11.72 -18.73 -8.97
CA GLU A 204 -12.26 -19.42 -7.81
C GLU A 204 -13.04 -18.44 -6.94
N PHE A 205 -14.25 -18.83 -6.53
CA PHE A 205 -15.18 -17.93 -5.85
C PHE A 205 -15.34 -18.29 -4.38
N SER A 206 -15.47 -17.28 -3.52
CA SER A 206 -15.85 -17.49 -2.12
C SER A 206 -16.63 -16.31 -1.56
N TYR A 207 -17.65 -16.61 -0.76
CA TYR A 207 -18.41 -15.59 -0.06
C TYR A 207 -18.15 -15.66 1.44
N ASN A 208 -17.74 -14.53 2.02
CA ASN A 208 -17.75 -14.32 3.46
C ASN A 208 -19.13 -13.88 3.91
N ALA A 209 -20.01 -14.87 4.12
CA ALA A 209 -21.34 -14.63 4.65
C ALA A 209 -21.24 -13.98 6.05
N PRO A 210 -21.86 -12.80 6.27
CA PRO A 210 -21.92 -12.22 7.59
C PRO A 210 -22.82 -13.05 8.51
N ILE A 211 -22.53 -13.01 9.82
CA ILE A 211 -23.34 -13.68 10.86
C ILE A 211 -24.77 -13.13 10.88
N LYS A 212 -24.92 -11.84 10.58
CA LYS A 212 -26.21 -11.17 10.45
C LYS A 212 -26.25 -10.43 9.11
N PHE A 213 -27.24 -10.74 8.29
CA PHE A 213 -27.46 -10.01 7.05
C PHE A 213 -28.08 -8.64 7.35
N ALA A 214 -27.75 -7.66 6.51
CA ALA A 214 -28.36 -6.35 6.57
C ALA A 214 -29.64 -6.33 5.73
N ASP A 215 -30.54 -5.41 6.03
CA ASP A 215 -31.76 -5.23 5.24
C ASP A 215 -31.54 -4.29 4.05
N PHE A 216 -31.35 -4.89 2.87
CA PHE A 216 -31.07 -4.17 1.64
C PHE A 216 -32.31 -3.51 0.99
N GLN A 217 -33.45 -3.45 1.68
CA GLN A 217 -34.56 -2.56 1.28
C GLN A 217 -34.17 -1.07 1.38
N ASN A 218 -33.25 -0.73 2.28
CA ASN A 218 -32.81 0.63 2.54
C ASN A 218 -31.45 0.94 1.90
N GLU A 219 -31.19 2.19 1.53
CA GLU A 219 -29.91 2.61 0.92
C GLU A 219 -28.70 2.45 1.86
N THR A 220 -28.91 2.62 3.17
CA THR A 220 -27.81 2.65 4.16
C THR A 220 -26.97 1.36 4.16
N PRO A 221 -27.57 0.15 4.23
CA PRO A 221 -26.82 -1.10 4.10
C PRO A 221 -26.00 -1.26 2.82
N HIS A 222 -26.53 -0.81 1.66
CA HIS A 222 -25.77 -0.81 0.40
C HIS A 222 -24.49 0.03 0.51
N ARG A 223 -24.63 1.24 1.09
CA ARG A 223 -23.50 2.16 1.29
C ARG A 223 -22.48 1.58 2.28
N GLU A 224 -22.93 1.03 3.39
CA GLU A 224 -22.06 0.47 4.43
C GLU A 224 -21.21 -0.69 3.90
N GLU A 225 -21.82 -1.56 3.09
CA GLU A 225 -21.09 -2.66 2.47
C GLU A 225 -20.03 -2.14 1.48
N MET A 226 -20.37 -1.20 0.60
CA MET A 226 -19.40 -0.58 -0.31
C MET A 226 -18.27 0.14 0.43
N SER A 227 -18.58 0.86 1.51
CA SER A 227 -17.57 1.51 2.36
C SER A 227 -16.70 0.49 3.10
N ARG A 228 -17.23 -0.68 3.50
CA ARG A 228 -16.44 -1.78 4.07
C ARG A 228 -15.42 -2.29 3.06
N TYR A 229 -15.81 -2.50 1.80
CA TYR A 229 -14.88 -2.90 0.73
C TYR A 229 -13.76 -1.88 0.52
N ALA A 230 -14.11 -0.60 0.38
CA ALA A 230 -13.12 0.46 0.17
C ALA A 230 -12.09 0.50 1.32
N ARG A 231 -12.56 0.44 2.57
CA ARG A 231 -11.71 0.38 3.77
C ARG A 231 -10.81 -0.85 3.79
N TYR A 232 -11.35 -2.02 3.42
CA TYR A 232 -10.59 -3.26 3.39
C TYR A 232 -9.45 -3.23 2.36
N ILE A 233 -9.69 -2.61 1.19
CA ILE A 233 -8.63 -2.39 0.19
C ILE A 233 -7.60 -1.37 0.72
N GLU A 234 -8.05 -0.29 1.36
CA GLU A 234 -7.16 0.73 1.94
C GLU A 234 -6.33 0.22 3.12
N SER A 235 -6.83 -0.76 3.89
CA SER A 235 -6.15 -1.33 5.04
C SER A 235 -5.10 -2.39 4.70
N ARG A 236 -5.10 -2.94 3.49
CA ARG A 236 -4.06 -3.87 3.03
C ARG A 236 -2.76 -3.12 2.72
N GLY A 237 -2.02 -2.77 3.78
CA GLY A 237 -0.58 -2.49 3.85
C GLY A 237 0.00 -1.37 2.96
N VAL A 238 1.01 -0.66 3.48
CA VAL A 238 1.82 0.32 2.71
C VAL A 238 2.42 -0.33 1.45
N PHE A 239 2.72 -1.64 1.50
CA PHE A 239 3.24 -2.43 0.39
C PHE A 239 2.29 -2.62 -0.80
N SER A 240 0.97 -2.45 -0.65
CA SER A 240 0.05 -2.45 -1.82
C SER A 240 0.22 -1.22 -2.71
N ARG A 241 0.88 -0.17 -2.18
CA ARG A 241 1.23 1.08 -2.88
C ARG A 241 2.72 1.29 -3.03
N VAL A 242 3.55 0.38 -2.49
CA VAL A 242 4.94 0.27 -2.92
C VAL A 242 4.88 -0.31 -4.33
N CYS A 243 4.58 0.56 -5.29
CA CYS A 243 5.15 0.43 -6.62
C CYS A 243 6.66 0.55 -6.42
N ALA A 244 7.28 -0.55 -6.02
CA ALA A 244 8.66 -0.80 -6.35
C ALA A 244 8.69 -0.89 -7.88
N GLU A 245 8.63 0.26 -8.55
CA GLU A 245 9.05 0.42 -9.94
C GLU A 245 10.56 0.23 -9.95
N VAL A 246 10.97 -1.01 -9.72
CA VAL A 246 12.33 -1.44 -10.01
C VAL A 246 12.21 -2.17 -11.34
N GLU A 247 12.38 -1.43 -12.43
CA GLU A 247 12.59 -2.06 -13.73
C GLU A 247 13.88 -2.87 -13.65
N GLY A 248 13.76 -4.20 -13.64
CA GLY A 248 14.90 -5.10 -13.78
C GLY A 248 15.38 -5.82 -12.52
N GLU A 249 14.75 -5.64 -11.34
CA GLU A 249 15.04 -6.51 -10.21
C GLU A 249 14.22 -7.82 -10.28
N GLU A 250 14.92 -8.95 -10.07
CA GLU A 250 14.29 -10.25 -9.89
C GLU A 250 13.52 -10.25 -8.57
N PHE A 251 12.20 -10.38 -8.63
CA PHE A 251 11.39 -10.72 -7.46
C PHE A 251 11.74 -12.17 -7.04
N SER A 252 12.77 -12.30 -6.20
CA SER A 252 13.28 -13.58 -5.75
C SER A 252 12.46 -14.07 -4.57
N LEU A 253 11.44 -14.88 -4.87
CA LEU A 253 10.70 -15.62 -3.87
C LEU A 253 11.62 -16.68 -3.27
N SER A 254 11.83 -16.61 -1.95
CA SER A 254 12.54 -17.67 -1.24
C SER A 254 11.89 -19.02 -1.54
N LYS A 255 12.69 -20.00 -1.99
CA LYS A 255 12.25 -21.40 -2.17
C LYS A 255 11.63 -21.98 -0.88
N ARG A 256 11.89 -21.36 0.28
CA ARG A 256 11.32 -21.76 1.56
C ARG A 256 9.87 -21.32 1.74
N LEU A 257 9.37 -20.34 0.97
CA LEU A 257 7.98 -19.87 1.05
C LEU A 257 6.99 -21.03 0.89
N GLU A 258 7.30 -21.96 -0.02
CA GLU A 258 6.51 -23.18 -0.28
C GLU A 258 6.26 -24.01 0.99
N ASN A 259 7.21 -24.00 1.93
CA ASN A 259 7.08 -24.73 3.19
C ASN A 259 6.01 -24.10 4.08
N PHE A 260 5.77 -22.80 3.96
CA PHE A 260 4.85 -22.03 4.79
C PHE A 260 3.45 -21.92 4.22
N LEU A 261 3.29 -22.05 2.90
CA LEU A 261 2.01 -21.84 2.22
C LEU A 261 0.87 -22.70 2.79
N SER A 262 1.15 -23.94 3.19
CA SER A 262 0.12 -24.82 3.78
C SER A 262 -0.47 -24.31 5.10
N ALA A 263 0.29 -23.49 5.84
CA ALA A 263 -0.16 -22.91 7.11
C ALA A 263 -1.12 -21.74 6.90
N PHE A 264 -0.87 -20.96 5.85
CA PHE A 264 -1.63 -19.74 5.54
C PHE A 264 -2.82 -20.00 4.62
N SER A 265 -2.86 -21.15 3.96
CA SER A 265 -3.99 -21.58 3.14
C SER A 265 -5.22 -22.01 3.96
N GLY A 266 -5.11 -22.23 5.28
CA GLY A 266 -6.23 -22.79 6.06
C GLY A 266 -7.37 -21.82 6.36
N GLN A 267 -7.06 -20.56 6.68
CA GLN A 267 -8.04 -19.60 7.21
C GLN A 267 -8.25 -18.35 6.35
N ASP A 268 -7.26 -17.91 5.57
CA ASP A 268 -7.40 -16.76 4.67
C ASP A 268 -8.08 -17.18 3.37
N LYS A 269 -9.41 -16.98 3.29
CA LYS A 269 -10.23 -17.42 2.15
C LYS A 269 -9.74 -16.91 0.78
N PRO A 270 -9.38 -15.62 0.62
CA PRO A 270 -8.72 -15.13 -0.59
C PRO A 270 -7.46 -15.93 -1.00
N LEU A 271 -6.48 -16.08 -0.10
CA LEU A 271 -5.24 -16.80 -0.39
C LEU A 271 -5.49 -18.29 -0.64
N PHE A 272 -6.40 -18.91 0.11
CA PHE A 272 -6.80 -20.30 -0.11
C PHE A 272 -7.37 -20.50 -1.52
N LYS A 273 -8.32 -19.65 -1.92
CA LYS A 273 -8.93 -19.67 -3.25
C LYS A 273 -7.90 -19.37 -4.35
N LEU A 274 -6.90 -18.54 -4.06
CA LEU A 274 -5.80 -18.32 -4.99
C LEU A 274 -4.93 -19.57 -5.14
N CYS A 275 -4.69 -20.32 -4.06
CA CYS A 275 -4.01 -21.60 -4.11
C CYS A 275 -4.82 -22.64 -4.92
N GLN A 276 -6.15 -22.67 -4.77
CA GLN A 276 -7.03 -23.51 -5.57
C GLN A 276 -6.92 -23.19 -7.06
N ALA A 277 -7.11 -21.91 -7.42
CA ALA A 277 -7.01 -21.45 -8.81
C ALA A 277 -5.61 -21.74 -9.39
N SER A 278 -4.55 -21.58 -8.58
CA SER A 278 -3.17 -21.88 -8.97
C SER A 278 -2.97 -23.38 -9.24
N SER A 279 -3.53 -24.25 -8.39
CA SER A 279 -3.52 -25.71 -8.60
C SER A 279 -4.18 -26.10 -9.91
N TYR A 280 -5.40 -25.64 -10.12
CA TYR A 280 -6.18 -25.98 -11.31
C TYR A 280 -5.53 -25.47 -12.59
N THR A 281 -4.97 -24.26 -12.56
CA THR A 281 -4.25 -23.67 -13.69
C THR A 281 -2.99 -24.48 -14.05
N ASP A 282 -2.12 -24.75 -13.07
CA ASP A 282 -0.88 -25.51 -13.28
C ASP A 282 -1.16 -26.94 -13.79
N GLN A 283 -2.13 -27.64 -13.20
CA GLN A 283 -2.50 -28.98 -13.63
C GLN A 283 -3.16 -28.98 -15.01
N LEU A 284 -4.01 -28.00 -15.33
CA LEU A 284 -4.62 -27.90 -16.66
C LEU A 284 -3.56 -27.74 -17.75
N ILE A 285 -2.58 -26.85 -17.56
CA ILE A 285 -1.50 -26.63 -18.53
C ILE A 285 -0.73 -27.93 -18.79
N LYS A 286 -0.45 -28.73 -17.75
CA LYS A 286 0.20 -30.04 -17.89
C LYS A 286 -0.67 -31.02 -18.66
N VAL A 287 -1.96 -31.11 -18.33
CA VAL A 287 -2.91 -31.99 -19.03
C VAL A 287 -3.02 -31.61 -20.50
N LEU A 288 -3.19 -30.33 -20.83
CA LEU A 288 -3.30 -29.87 -22.21
C LEU A 288 -2.02 -30.15 -23.01
N ARG A 289 -0.83 -29.96 -22.41
CA ARG A 289 0.44 -30.30 -23.05
C ARG A 289 0.60 -31.81 -23.24
N ALA A 290 0.34 -32.60 -22.22
CA ALA A 290 0.42 -34.06 -22.28
C ALA A 290 -0.54 -34.65 -23.33
N ARG A 291 -1.70 -34.02 -23.53
CA ARG A 291 -2.70 -34.40 -24.53
C ARG A 291 -2.51 -33.69 -25.88
N LYS A 292 -1.39 -32.98 -26.09
CA LYS A 292 -1.04 -32.25 -27.33
C LYS A 292 -2.10 -31.24 -27.80
N ARG A 293 -2.81 -30.63 -26.86
CA ARG A 293 -3.77 -29.55 -27.10
C ARG A 293 -3.15 -28.16 -26.96
N LEU A 294 -2.12 -28.04 -26.13
CA LEU A 294 -1.40 -26.78 -25.88
C LEU A 294 0.06 -26.93 -26.29
N GLU A 295 0.50 -26.10 -27.24
CA GLU A 295 1.90 -25.98 -27.66
C GLU A 295 2.39 -24.54 -27.41
N GLY A 296 3.70 -24.37 -27.35
CA GLY A 296 4.32 -23.04 -27.21
C GLY A 296 4.07 -22.36 -25.85
N SER A 297 4.08 -21.03 -25.91
CA SER A 297 3.99 -20.19 -24.71
C SER A 297 2.54 -19.90 -24.32
N CYS A 298 2.25 -20.01 -23.03
CA CYS A 298 0.92 -19.76 -22.47
C CYS A 298 1.03 -18.72 -21.36
N HIS A 299 0.26 -17.64 -21.47
CA HIS A 299 0.01 -16.76 -20.34
C HIS A 299 -1.09 -17.37 -19.49
N ALA A 300 -0.91 -17.42 -18.18
CA ALA A 300 -1.89 -17.99 -17.29
C ALA A 300 -2.18 -17.06 -16.13
N ARG A 301 -3.44 -17.01 -15.69
CA ARG A 301 -3.87 -16.17 -14.58
C ARG A 301 -4.81 -16.94 -13.65
N ALA A 302 -4.34 -17.15 -12.42
CA ALA A 302 -5.13 -17.70 -11.33
C ALA A 302 -5.74 -16.55 -10.52
N ILE A 303 -7.04 -16.57 -10.25
CA ILE A 303 -7.77 -15.47 -9.61
C ILE A 303 -8.69 -16.01 -8.52
N ALA A 304 -8.55 -15.46 -7.32
CA ALA A 304 -9.53 -15.59 -6.25
C ALA A 304 -10.47 -14.39 -6.26
N VAL A 305 -11.77 -14.62 -6.39
CA VAL A 305 -12.80 -13.57 -6.31
C VAL A 305 -13.63 -13.81 -5.06
N THR A 306 -13.56 -12.85 -4.13
CA THR A 306 -14.26 -12.95 -2.85
C THR A 306 -15.10 -11.72 -2.54
N SER A 307 -15.99 -11.81 -1.56
CA SER A 307 -16.64 -10.63 -0.96
C SER A 307 -15.72 -9.75 -0.10
N ASN A 308 -14.41 -9.91 -0.23
CA ASN A 308 -13.40 -8.98 0.30
C ASN A 308 -12.51 -8.39 -0.81
N GLY A 309 -12.71 -8.75 -2.07
CA GLY A 309 -11.91 -8.28 -3.20
C GLY A 309 -11.33 -9.42 -4.04
N ILE A 310 -10.38 -9.06 -4.90
CA ILE A 310 -9.77 -9.94 -5.89
C ILE A 310 -8.29 -10.09 -5.59
N GLU A 311 -7.80 -11.32 -5.59
CA GLU A 311 -6.37 -11.64 -5.60
C GLU A 311 -6.05 -12.39 -6.89
N SER A 312 -4.92 -12.07 -7.51
CA SER A 312 -4.55 -12.63 -8.82
C SER A 312 -3.07 -12.91 -8.89
N LEU A 313 -2.71 -14.05 -9.45
CA LEU A 313 -1.34 -14.41 -9.82
C LEU A 313 -1.29 -14.69 -11.33
N ALA A 314 -0.50 -13.89 -12.04
CA ALA A 314 -0.26 -14.07 -13.47
C ALA A 314 1.16 -14.59 -13.71
N ALA A 315 1.30 -15.55 -14.62
CA ALA A 315 2.58 -16.18 -14.95
C ALA A 315 2.67 -16.54 -16.44
N GLN A 316 3.88 -16.56 -16.97
CA GLN A 316 4.17 -17.07 -18.30
C GLN A 316 4.71 -18.49 -18.22
N PHE A 317 4.08 -19.43 -18.92
CA PHE A 317 4.50 -20.82 -19.03
C PHE A 317 5.14 -21.07 -20.39
N TRP A 318 6.44 -21.31 -20.41
CA TRP A 318 7.22 -21.48 -21.63
C TRP A 318 7.27 -22.93 -22.12
N GLY A 319 6.94 -23.89 -21.26
CA GLY A 319 6.94 -25.31 -21.63
C GLY A 319 8.33 -25.92 -21.73
N VAL A 320 9.31 -25.28 -21.10
CA VAL A 320 10.66 -25.78 -20.91
C VAL A 320 10.87 -26.07 -19.42
N GLU A 321 11.65 -27.12 -19.11
CA GLU A 321 12.08 -27.42 -17.74
C GLU A 321 13.59 -27.19 -17.63
N PRO A 322 14.07 -26.36 -16.69
CA PRO A 322 13.30 -25.66 -15.66
C PRO A 322 12.50 -24.47 -16.23
N GLU A 323 11.27 -24.26 -15.72
CA GLU A 323 10.44 -23.11 -16.10
C GLU A 323 11.15 -21.78 -15.72
N PRO A 324 11.41 -20.86 -16.66
CA PRO A 324 12.17 -19.64 -16.36
C PRO A 324 11.37 -18.60 -15.58
N ASP A 325 10.04 -18.55 -15.70
CA ASP A 325 9.22 -17.57 -14.95
C ASP A 325 9.07 -17.98 -13.48
N THR A 326 9.57 -17.16 -12.56
CA THR A 326 9.47 -17.40 -11.11
C THR A 326 8.02 -17.42 -10.61
N ARG A 327 7.11 -16.72 -11.28
CA ARG A 327 5.68 -16.69 -10.93
C ARG A 327 4.99 -18.01 -11.28
N ALA A 328 5.43 -18.69 -12.35
CA ALA A 328 4.94 -20.02 -12.69
C ALA A 328 5.37 -21.05 -11.63
N LYS A 329 6.60 -20.92 -11.09
CA LYS A 329 7.05 -21.72 -9.93
C LYS A 329 6.18 -21.45 -8.71
N LEU A 330 5.91 -20.18 -8.38
CA LEU A 330 5.03 -19.84 -7.27
C LEU A 330 3.63 -20.46 -7.44
N MET A 331 3.05 -20.36 -8.64
CA MET A 331 1.73 -20.94 -8.95
C MET A 331 1.71 -22.46 -8.70
N LYS A 332 2.75 -23.18 -9.17
CA LYS A 332 2.93 -24.61 -8.89
C LYS A 332 3.00 -24.88 -7.39
N SER A 333 3.74 -24.07 -6.63
CA SER A 333 3.95 -24.28 -5.20
C SER A 333 2.70 -23.98 -4.37
N LEU A 334 1.94 -22.94 -4.73
CA LEU A 334 0.60 -22.67 -4.17
C LEU A 334 -0.34 -23.84 -4.45
N GLY A 335 -0.32 -24.37 -5.67
CA GLY A 335 -1.14 -25.54 -6.03
C GLY A 335 -0.78 -26.80 -5.23
N GLN A 336 0.52 -27.06 -5.05
CA GLN A 336 0.98 -28.18 -4.21
C GLN A 336 0.59 -28.00 -2.74
N ALA A 337 0.65 -26.78 -2.20
CA ALA A 337 0.21 -26.48 -0.85
C ALA A 337 -1.28 -26.79 -0.68
N TYR A 338 -2.12 -26.38 -1.64
CA TYR A 338 -3.54 -26.70 -1.65
C TYR A 338 -3.81 -28.21 -1.68
N CYS A 339 -3.08 -28.97 -2.50
CA CYS A 339 -3.23 -30.43 -2.58
C CYS A 339 -2.85 -31.14 -1.28
N LYS A 340 -1.85 -30.62 -0.55
CA LYS A 340 -1.31 -31.21 0.68
C LYS A 340 -2.03 -30.76 1.95
N ALA A 341 -2.78 -29.66 1.93
CA ALA A 341 -3.50 -29.16 3.09
C ALA A 341 -4.55 -30.19 3.54
N LYS A 342 -4.48 -30.68 4.78
CA LYS A 342 -5.59 -31.43 5.38
C LYS A 342 -6.63 -30.41 5.85
N HIS A 343 -7.91 -30.64 5.58
CA HIS A 343 -8.98 -29.95 6.28
C HIS A 343 -9.60 -30.97 7.22
N SER A 344 -9.63 -30.67 8.51
CA SER A 344 -10.51 -31.37 9.42
C SER A 344 -11.92 -30.85 9.16
N ASP A 345 -12.85 -31.74 8.82
CA ASP A 345 -14.25 -31.36 8.54
C ASP A 345 -14.99 -30.87 9.80
N ASN A 346 -14.35 -31.00 10.97
CA ASN A 346 -14.78 -30.47 12.25
C ASN A 346 -13.66 -29.60 12.84
N ASP A 347 -14.01 -28.45 13.43
CA ASP A 347 -13.14 -27.65 14.29
C ASP A 347 -12.78 -28.45 15.57
N GLU A 348 -12.10 -29.59 15.43
CA GLU A 348 -11.57 -30.34 16.56
C GLU A 348 -10.32 -29.62 17.09
N PRO A 349 -10.30 -29.19 18.37
CA PRO A 349 -9.19 -28.42 18.94
C PRO A 349 -7.81 -29.09 18.77
N LEU A 350 -7.77 -30.42 18.71
CA LEU A 350 -6.55 -31.22 18.56
C LEU A 350 -5.92 -31.09 17.16
N ASP A 351 -6.70 -30.85 16.11
CA ASP A 351 -6.18 -30.67 14.74
C ASP A 351 -5.59 -29.27 14.56
N LEU A 352 -6.21 -28.23 15.15
CA LEU A 352 -5.67 -26.87 15.16
C LEU A 352 -4.33 -26.79 15.91
N ASP A 353 -4.22 -27.46 17.06
CA ASP A 353 -3.00 -27.55 17.85
C ASP A 353 -1.85 -28.20 17.06
N ALA A 354 -2.15 -29.28 16.33
CA ALA A 354 -1.20 -29.95 15.45
C ALA A 354 -0.77 -29.07 14.26
N GLU A 355 -1.71 -28.29 13.69
CA GLU A 355 -1.41 -27.31 12.64
C GLU A 355 -0.50 -26.21 13.16
N ILE A 356 -0.83 -25.57 14.29
CA ILE A 356 -0.01 -24.51 14.92
C ILE A 356 1.41 -25.03 15.18
N GLN A 357 1.55 -26.24 15.74
CA GLN A 357 2.86 -26.86 15.95
C GLN A 357 3.62 -27.12 14.65
N LEU A 358 2.92 -27.52 13.59
CA LEU A 358 3.52 -27.73 12.26
C LEU A 358 4.03 -26.42 11.68
N VAL A 359 3.24 -25.33 11.76
CA VAL A 359 3.67 -23.99 11.32
C VAL A 359 4.90 -23.55 12.09
N PHE A 360 4.85 -23.64 13.42
CA PHE A 360 5.94 -23.24 14.29
C PHE A 360 7.23 -23.99 13.99
N LYS A 361 7.18 -25.32 13.84
CA LYS A 361 8.34 -26.14 13.45
C LYS A 361 8.87 -25.77 12.07
N LYS A 362 8.00 -25.43 11.11
CA LYS A 362 8.40 -24.95 9.79
C LYS A 362 9.09 -23.59 9.87
N VAL A 363 8.62 -22.68 10.74
CA VAL A 363 9.23 -21.35 10.95
C VAL A 363 10.63 -21.52 11.51
N LEU A 364 10.77 -22.32 12.57
CA LEU A 364 12.07 -22.67 13.14
C LEU A 364 13.02 -23.30 12.12
N LYS A 365 12.54 -24.25 11.31
CA LYS A 365 13.36 -24.88 10.25
C LYS A 365 13.75 -23.90 9.14
N GLY A 366 12.91 -22.89 8.89
CA GLY A 366 13.10 -21.87 7.87
C GLY A 366 14.01 -20.72 8.28
N LEU A 367 14.40 -20.63 9.55
CA LEU A 367 15.39 -19.67 10.02
C LEU A 367 16.76 -19.88 9.30
N PRO A 368 17.53 -18.81 9.07
CA PRO A 368 18.95 -18.91 8.74
C PRO A 368 19.70 -19.82 9.71
N SER A 369 20.79 -20.47 9.26
CA SER A 369 21.52 -21.47 10.06
C SER A 369 21.93 -20.94 11.44
N ALA A 370 22.49 -19.73 11.49
CA ALA A 370 22.91 -19.07 12.73
C ALA A 370 21.77 -18.94 13.75
N PHE A 371 20.58 -18.53 13.30
CA PHE A 371 19.41 -18.39 14.14
C PHE A 371 18.76 -19.72 14.50
N LYS A 372 18.76 -20.68 13.56
CA LYS A 372 18.19 -22.01 13.78
C LYS A 372 18.94 -22.77 14.88
N GLU A 373 20.26 -22.64 14.94
CA GLU A 373 21.09 -23.24 16.01
C GLU A 373 20.70 -22.71 17.38
N GLN A 374 20.49 -21.40 17.50
CA GLN A 374 20.07 -20.78 18.75
C GLN A 374 18.64 -21.19 19.15
N ALA A 375 17.74 -21.33 18.19
CA ALA A 375 16.35 -21.69 18.43
C ALA A 375 16.07 -23.22 18.49
N GLN A 376 17.10 -24.07 18.58
CA GLN A 376 16.92 -25.53 18.61
C GLN A 376 16.01 -25.99 19.75
N HIS A 377 16.14 -25.40 20.95
CA HIS A 377 15.33 -25.76 22.12
C HIS A 377 13.87 -25.30 22.01
N LEU A 378 13.55 -24.29 21.18
CA LEU A 378 12.16 -23.93 20.90
C LEU A 378 11.42 -25.06 20.18
N ALA A 379 12.13 -25.89 19.40
CA ALA A 379 11.51 -27.01 18.69
C ALA A 379 10.98 -28.09 19.64
N GLU A 380 11.47 -28.12 20.88
CA GLU A 380 11.10 -29.12 21.89
C GLU A 380 9.90 -28.70 22.74
N LYS A 381 9.64 -27.40 22.93
CA LYS A 381 8.51 -26.89 23.73
C LYS A 381 8.05 -25.47 23.35
N PRO A 382 6.95 -25.34 22.61
CA PRO A 382 6.01 -24.28 22.87
C PRO A 382 4.75 -24.87 23.50
N THR A 383 4.43 -24.43 24.72
CA THR A 383 3.09 -24.66 25.26
C THR A 383 2.11 -23.80 24.46
N LEU A 384 1.11 -24.42 23.85
CA LEU A 384 0.09 -23.69 23.09
C LEU A 384 -0.61 -22.66 23.99
N GLY A 385 -0.86 -21.47 23.44
CA GLY A 385 -1.46 -20.35 24.17
C GLY A 385 -0.52 -19.58 25.12
N GLN A 386 0.74 -19.98 25.28
CA GLN A 386 1.72 -19.23 26.06
C GLN A 386 2.60 -18.33 25.18
N TYR A 387 2.90 -17.14 25.69
CA TYR A 387 3.86 -16.24 25.05
C TYR A 387 5.26 -16.85 25.16
N SER A 388 5.87 -17.10 24.01
CA SER A 388 7.28 -17.48 23.92
C SER A 388 8.08 -16.24 23.53
N HIS A 389 9.02 -15.83 24.38
CA HIS A 389 9.99 -14.79 24.06
C HIS A 389 11.31 -15.47 23.74
N PHE A 390 11.86 -15.17 22.56
CA PHE A 390 13.15 -15.70 22.15
C PHE A 390 14.02 -14.61 21.56
N LEU A 391 15.24 -14.50 22.09
CA LEU A 391 16.24 -13.54 21.65
C LEU A 391 17.22 -14.26 20.73
N PHE A 392 17.27 -13.82 19.50
CA PHE A 392 18.29 -14.21 18.56
C PHE A 392 19.47 -13.24 18.66
N GLN A 393 20.68 -13.78 18.56
CA GLN A 393 21.91 -13.01 18.47
C GLN A 393 22.68 -13.45 17.23
N GLU A 394 22.96 -12.52 16.32
CA GLU A 394 23.90 -12.77 15.24
C GLU A 394 25.07 -11.80 15.36
N ASN A 395 26.26 -12.29 15.04
CA ASN A 395 27.40 -11.42 14.85
C ASN A 395 27.39 -10.96 13.40
N VAL A 396 27.00 -9.71 13.17
CA VAL A 396 27.11 -9.08 11.86
C VAL A 396 28.53 -8.52 11.72
N THR A 397 29.32 -9.07 10.80
CA THR A 397 30.63 -8.50 10.45
C THR A 397 30.42 -7.34 9.47
N ASP A 398 31.34 -6.38 9.47
CA ASP A 398 31.32 -5.23 8.54
C ASP A 398 30.08 -4.32 8.67
N PHE A 399 29.34 -4.47 9.78
CA PHE A 399 28.27 -3.55 10.17
C PHE A 399 28.72 -2.70 11.35
N TYR A 400 28.78 -1.41 11.12
CA TYR A 400 29.00 -0.45 12.18
C TYR A 400 27.68 -0.16 12.90
N ASN A 401 27.53 -0.75 14.09
CA ASN A 401 26.39 -0.46 14.94
C ASN A 401 26.41 1.03 15.31
N PRO A 402 25.32 1.80 15.08
CA PRO A 402 25.25 3.22 15.42
C PRO A 402 25.59 3.54 16.88
N MET A 403 25.42 2.58 17.79
CA MET A 403 25.74 2.73 19.21
C MET A 403 27.17 2.28 19.56
N SER A 404 27.93 1.70 18.62
CA SER A 404 29.34 1.37 18.83
C SER A 404 30.13 2.62 19.15
N GLU A 405 30.93 2.55 20.22
CA GLU A 405 31.85 3.60 20.60
C GLU A 405 33.14 3.50 19.78
N ILE A 406 33.57 4.62 19.22
CA ILE A 406 34.87 4.83 18.59
C ILE A 406 35.62 5.93 19.33
N SER A 407 36.94 6.02 19.14
CA SER A 407 37.70 7.12 19.75
C SER A 407 37.34 8.45 19.08
N LYS A 408 37.29 9.56 19.83
CA LYS A 408 37.04 10.88 19.24
C LYS A 408 38.09 11.24 18.18
N ALA A 409 39.34 10.85 18.38
CA ALA A 409 40.42 11.09 17.42
C ALA A 409 40.17 10.38 16.08
N GLU A 410 39.71 9.12 16.13
CA GLU A 410 39.34 8.35 14.95
C GLU A 410 38.12 8.95 14.25
N ALA A 411 37.08 9.33 15.00
CA ALA A 411 35.89 9.99 14.46
C ALA A 411 36.23 11.32 13.76
N ILE A 412 37.17 12.09 14.32
CA ILE A 412 37.62 13.36 13.72
C ILE A 412 38.45 13.10 12.46
N ALA A 413 39.31 12.07 12.49
CA ALA A 413 40.14 11.70 11.35
C ALA A 413 39.34 11.18 10.15
N SER A 414 38.13 10.63 10.37
CA SER A 414 37.24 10.18 9.31
C SER A 414 36.44 11.29 8.62
N ILE A 415 36.50 12.54 9.11
CA ILE A 415 35.78 13.65 8.49
C ILE A 415 36.49 14.07 7.21
N GLU A 416 35.78 14.05 6.09
CA GLU A 416 36.31 14.55 4.83
C GLU A 416 36.46 16.07 4.82
N ASP A 417 37.54 16.57 4.21
CA ASP A 417 37.71 17.96 3.84
C ASP A 417 37.81 18.13 2.32
N ASN A 418 37.02 19.07 1.80
CA ASN A 418 37.09 19.43 0.39
C ASN A 418 36.59 20.87 0.20
N ASP A 419 36.89 21.47 -0.95
CA ASP A 419 36.59 22.87 -1.24
C ASP A 419 35.11 23.23 -1.08
N ALA A 420 34.20 22.34 -1.46
CA ALA A 420 32.76 22.58 -1.33
C ALA A 420 32.31 22.60 0.14
N LEU A 421 32.85 21.70 0.97
CA LEU A 421 32.61 21.71 2.42
C LEU A 421 33.24 22.94 3.08
N LEU A 422 34.45 23.33 2.67
CA LEU A 422 35.11 24.56 3.14
C LEU A 422 34.24 25.79 2.86
N GLU A 423 33.66 25.89 1.66
CA GLU A 423 32.74 26.98 1.28
C GLU A 423 31.45 26.93 2.11
N PHE A 424 30.85 25.75 2.29
CA PHE A 424 29.62 25.60 3.06
C PHE A 424 29.80 25.98 4.53
N PHE A 425 30.85 25.46 5.17
CA PHE A 425 31.17 25.69 6.58
C PHE A 425 31.84 27.05 6.86
N GLY A 426 32.27 27.77 5.82
CA GLY A 426 33.01 29.03 5.95
C GLY A 426 34.31 28.86 6.75
N GLY A 427 34.96 27.71 6.61
CA GLY A 427 36.13 27.29 7.40
C GLY A 427 36.36 25.79 7.33
N ASN A 428 37.40 25.28 8.00
CA ASN A 428 37.77 23.87 7.96
C ASN A 428 36.63 22.98 8.51
N PRO A 429 36.05 22.06 7.70
CA PRO A 429 34.93 21.22 8.12
C PRO A 429 35.29 20.27 9.26
N VAL A 430 36.53 19.75 9.28
CA VAL A 430 37.06 18.90 10.34
C VAL A 430 37.00 19.63 11.67
N THR A 431 37.47 20.89 11.72
CA THR A 431 37.40 21.70 12.94
C THR A 431 35.97 21.94 13.39
N ARG A 432 35.07 22.34 12.49
CA ARG A 432 33.67 22.66 12.83
C ARG A 432 32.92 21.45 13.41
N ILE A 433 33.09 20.29 12.80
CA ILE A 433 32.44 19.06 13.27
C ILE A 433 33.15 18.55 14.53
N ALA A 434 34.47 18.65 14.63
CA ALA A 434 35.23 18.29 15.82
C ALA A 434 34.80 19.10 17.05
N ASP A 435 34.53 20.40 16.89
CA ASP A 435 34.00 21.24 17.97
C ASP A 435 32.67 20.67 18.50
N CYS A 436 31.73 20.33 17.62
CA CYS A 436 30.47 19.69 18.01
C CYS A 436 30.67 18.29 18.63
N ILE A 437 31.61 17.49 18.12
CA ILE A 437 31.97 16.18 18.71
C ILE A 437 32.52 16.36 20.12
N ASN A 438 33.33 17.39 20.36
CA ASN A 438 33.94 17.66 21.66
C ASN A 438 32.94 18.23 22.66
N GLU A 439 31.97 19.01 22.20
CA GLU A 439 30.84 19.47 23.02
C GLU A 439 29.94 18.31 23.48
N ILE A 440 29.79 17.27 22.64
CA ILE A 440 29.03 16.07 23.01
C ILE A 440 29.90 15.19 23.91
N ASN A 441 29.47 15.02 25.17
CA ASN A 441 30.18 14.25 26.21
C ASN A 441 31.65 14.71 26.37
N PRO A 442 31.91 15.93 26.87
CA PRO A 442 33.25 16.51 26.91
C PRO A 442 34.26 15.65 27.69
N ASP A 443 33.81 15.01 28.77
CA ASP A 443 34.66 14.21 29.66
C ASP A 443 34.98 12.79 29.15
N LYS A 444 34.39 12.37 28.02
CA LYS A 444 34.63 11.04 27.43
C LYS A 444 35.60 11.10 26.26
N ALA A 445 36.56 10.17 26.24
CA ALA A 445 37.49 9.98 25.12
C ALA A 445 36.85 9.23 23.92
N THR A 446 35.71 8.58 24.15
CA THR A 446 34.96 7.82 23.15
C THR A 446 33.61 8.48 22.82
N ILE A 447 33.09 8.20 21.63
CA ILE A 447 31.80 8.70 21.14
C ILE A 447 31.11 7.63 20.28
N SER A 448 29.78 7.55 20.33
CA SER A 448 29.04 6.64 19.45
C SER A 448 28.88 7.19 18.04
N LEU A 449 28.82 6.35 17.00
CA LEU A 449 28.59 6.79 15.62
C LEU A 449 27.31 7.62 15.45
N ARG A 450 26.25 7.29 16.20
CA ARG A 450 25.01 8.06 16.27
C ARG A 450 25.26 9.50 16.76
N GLN A 451 26.15 9.67 17.73
CA GLN A 451 26.52 10.98 18.25
C GLN A 451 27.48 11.72 17.31
N VAL A 452 28.34 11.02 16.58
CA VAL A 452 29.14 11.61 15.50
C VAL A 452 28.23 12.15 14.40
N HIS A 453 27.24 11.37 13.97
CA HIS A 453 26.21 11.82 13.03
C HIS A 453 25.40 13.00 13.59
N GLU A 454 25.04 12.97 14.88
CA GLU A 454 24.40 14.11 15.55
C GLU A 454 25.26 15.38 15.50
N ALA A 455 26.56 15.28 15.77
CA ALA A 455 27.51 16.38 15.68
C ALA A 455 27.58 16.95 14.25
N ALA A 456 27.64 16.08 13.24
CA ALA A 456 27.66 16.50 11.83
C ALA A 456 26.38 17.24 11.43
N VAL A 457 25.21 16.76 11.87
CA VAL A 457 23.92 17.45 11.65
C VAL A 457 23.91 18.81 12.35
N PHE A 458 24.37 18.88 13.60
CA PHE A 458 24.44 20.14 14.36
C PHE A 458 25.36 21.15 13.67
N ALA A 459 26.55 20.73 13.27
CA ALA A 459 27.50 21.56 12.55
C ALA A 459 26.88 22.05 11.22
N GLY A 460 26.25 21.15 10.46
CA GLY A 460 25.64 21.47 9.18
C GLY A 460 24.49 22.49 9.27
N ILE A 461 23.58 22.32 10.24
CA ILE A 461 22.48 23.27 10.47
C ILE A 461 23.01 24.60 10.99
N THR A 462 24.06 24.59 11.81
CA THR A 462 24.68 25.80 12.37
C THR A 462 25.43 26.60 11.30
N ALA A 463 26.09 25.93 10.35
CA ALA A 463 26.79 26.54 9.23
C ALA A 463 25.87 27.11 8.14
N ALA A 464 24.57 26.78 8.18
CA ALA A 464 23.61 27.26 7.19
C ALA A 464 23.58 28.79 7.10
N GLN A 465 23.79 29.31 5.88
CA GLN A 465 23.91 30.76 5.66
C GLN A 465 22.53 31.42 5.57
N VAL A 466 22.46 32.64 6.10
CA VAL A 466 21.25 33.47 6.07
C VAL A 466 21.04 34.05 4.67
N GLY A 467 19.79 34.06 4.22
CA GLY A 467 19.40 34.61 2.93
C GLY A 467 19.54 33.66 1.74
N LYS A 468 19.79 32.37 1.98
CA LYS A 468 19.76 31.32 0.95
C LYS A 468 19.12 30.04 1.49
N ILE A 469 18.75 29.13 0.58
CA ILE A 469 18.30 27.78 0.95
C ILE A 469 19.54 26.90 1.09
N ASN A 470 19.74 26.35 2.29
CA ASN A 470 20.82 25.41 2.57
C ASN A 470 20.24 23.99 2.52
N VAL A 471 20.72 23.17 1.60
CA VAL A 471 20.22 21.78 1.45
C VAL A 471 21.19 20.84 2.15
N LEU A 472 20.65 20.00 3.05
CA LEU A 472 21.39 18.96 3.75
C LEU A 472 20.80 17.60 3.39
N ALA A 473 21.61 16.72 2.81
CA ALA A 473 21.25 15.32 2.63
C ALA A 473 21.75 14.53 3.85
N LEU A 474 20.85 13.85 4.56
CA LEU A 474 21.18 13.02 5.70
C LEU A 474 21.15 11.57 5.28
N GLU A 475 22.34 10.98 5.25
CA GLU A 475 22.56 9.58 4.93
C GLU A 475 23.02 8.79 6.15
N GLY A 476 22.90 7.47 6.07
CA GLY A 476 23.38 6.56 7.09
C GLY A 476 22.40 5.45 7.43
N ASN A 477 22.96 4.40 8.02
CA ASN A 477 22.28 3.14 8.33
C ASN A 477 20.99 3.35 9.15
N PRO A 478 20.01 2.43 9.03
CA PRO A 478 18.84 2.44 9.90
C PRO A 478 19.23 2.56 11.38
N GLY A 479 18.59 3.47 12.10
CA GLY A 479 18.91 3.73 13.51
C GLY A 479 20.04 4.72 13.78
N ILE A 480 20.73 5.26 12.76
CA ILE A 480 21.78 6.30 12.94
C ILE A 480 21.26 7.59 13.58
N GLY A 481 19.94 7.80 13.61
CA GLY A 481 19.31 8.87 14.39
C GLY A 481 19.10 10.18 13.63
N LYS A 482 18.92 10.17 12.31
CA LYS A 482 18.64 11.35 11.46
C LYS A 482 17.62 12.32 12.04
N THR A 483 16.37 11.86 12.21
CA THR A 483 15.27 12.66 12.76
C THR A 483 15.53 13.03 14.23
N THR A 484 16.17 12.15 15.00
CA THR A 484 16.52 12.42 16.40
C THR A 484 17.51 13.58 16.53
N ALA A 485 18.54 13.63 15.68
CA ALA A 485 19.53 14.70 15.69
C ALA A 485 18.88 16.06 15.40
N VAL A 486 18.02 16.14 14.38
CA VAL A 486 17.28 17.37 14.06
C VAL A 486 16.39 17.80 15.24
N MET A 487 15.65 16.87 15.86
CA MET A 487 14.82 17.19 17.03
C MET A 487 15.64 17.70 18.22
N LYS A 488 16.80 17.09 18.50
CA LYS A 488 17.70 17.54 19.57
C LYS A 488 18.23 18.94 19.32
N PHE A 489 18.62 19.24 18.07
CA PHE A 489 19.04 20.57 17.67
C PHE A 489 17.93 21.59 17.96
N LEU A 490 16.69 21.32 17.55
CA LEU A 490 15.55 22.21 17.79
C LEU A 490 15.25 22.42 19.28
N LYS A 491 15.39 21.37 20.11
CA LYS A 491 15.27 21.49 21.57
C LYS A 491 16.34 22.41 22.16
N GLN A 492 17.58 22.31 21.69
CA GLN A 492 18.67 23.20 22.10
C GLN A 492 18.40 24.66 21.69
N GLN A 493 17.91 24.89 20.46
CA GLN A 493 17.51 26.22 20.01
C GLN A 493 16.43 26.83 20.91
N LYS A 494 15.44 26.03 21.32
CA LYS A 494 14.41 26.44 22.28
C LYS A 494 15.00 26.80 23.65
N GLN A 495 15.95 26.01 24.17
CA GLN A 495 16.63 26.31 25.45
C GLN A 495 17.40 27.65 25.37
N GLN A 496 17.91 27.99 24.19
CA GLN A 496 18.57 29.26 23.90
C GLN A 496 17.59 30.41 23.59
N SER A 497 16.28 30.20 23.78
CA SER A 497 15.21 31.16 23.43
C SER A 497 15.20 31.60 21.96
N GLN A 498 15.77 30.80 21.05
CA GLN A 498 15.75 31.08 19.62
C GLN A 498 14.41 30.61 19.00
N GLY A 499 13.92 31.40 18.04
CA GLY A 499 12.69 31.08 17.32
C GLY A 499 12.93 30.25 16.07
N PHE A 500 12.06 29.27 15.82
CA PHE A 500 12.15 28.41 14.64
C PHE A 500 10.78 27.88 14.18
N SER A 501 10.71 27.55 12.88
CA SER A 501 9.63 26.77 12.30
C SER A 501 10.20 25.47 11.75
N PHE A 502 9.67 24.34 12.19
CA PHE A 502 10.05 23.02 11.69
C PHE A 502 8.90 22.39 10.91
N LEU A 503 9.11 22.08 9.64
CA LEU A 503 8.15 21.38 8.78
C LEU A 503 8.68 19.97 8.49
N TYR A 504 8.06 18.95 9.09
CA TYR A 504 8.41 17.55 8.90
C TYR A 504 7.39 16.83 8.01
N LEU A 505 7.85 16.21 6.94
CA LEU A 505 7.03 15.61 5.91
C LEU A 505 7.46 14.15 5.70
N SER A 506 6.57 13.23 6.03
CA SER A 506 6.79 11.78 5.92
C SER A 506 5.49 11.09 5.50
N PRO A 507 5.53 9.95 4.79
CA PRO A 507 4.33 9.16 4.51
C PRO A 507 3.78 8.47 5.77
N ARG A 508 4.57 8.36 6.85
CA ARG A 508 4.21 7.60 8.05
C ARG A 508 3.53 8.46 9.11
N VAL A 509 2.23 8.24 9.30
CA VAL A 509 1.42 8.89 10.37
C VAL A 509 2.02 8.66 11.76
N VAL A 510 2.49 7.44 12.05
CA VAL A 510 3.05 7.08 13.36
C VAL A 510 4.34 7.85 13.67
N ILE A 511 5.21 8.05 12.68
CA ILE A 511 6.45 8.83 12.87
C ILE A 511 6.12 10.31 13.04
N ASN A 512 5.16 10.83 12.25
CA ASN A 512 4.70 12.21 12.41
C ASN A 512 4.16 12.49 13.81
N ARG A 513 3.43 11.54 14.41
CA ARG A 513 2.96 11.60 15.80
C ARG A 513 4.12 11.54 16.80
N ASP A 514 5.06 10.61 16.63
CA ASP A 514 6.25 10.50 17.49
C ASP A 514 7.08 11.78 17.50
N VAL A 515 7.24 12.44 16.33
CA VAL A 515 7.92 13.74 16.22
C VAL A 515 7.16 14.84 16.97
N THR A 516 5.84 14.93 16.82
CA THR A 516 5.06 15.92 17.57
C THR A 516 5.10 15.65 19.05
N ASP A 517 4.93 14.40 19.50
CA ASP A 517 4.88 14.06 20.93
C ASP A 517 6.20 14.40 21.62
N LYS A 518 7.33 14.02 21.01
CA LYS A 518 8.68 14.28 21.56
C LYS A 518 9.05 15.76 21.60
N LEU A 519 8.47 16.59 20.73
CA LEU A 519 8.70 18.04 20.69
C LEU A 519 7.68 18.79 21.54
N ALA A 520 6.44 18.31 21.65
CA ALA A 520 5.37 18.90 22.42
C ALA A 520 5.54 18.65 23.92
N LYS A 521 5.98 17.46 24.31
CA LYS A 521 6.04 17.03 25.71
C LYS A 521 7.44 16.54 26.10
N GLU A 522 7.81 16.81 27.34
CA GLU A 522 9.01 16.28 27.98
C GLU A 522 8.64 15.90 29.42
N ASN A 523 8.77 14.62 29.77
CA ASN A 523 8.27 14.05 31.04
C ASN A 523 6.79 14.42 31.29
N ASP A 524 5.93 14.24 30.29
CA ASP A 524 4.50 14.59 30.28
C ASP A 524 4.14 16.08 30.49
N HIS A 525 5.14 16.96 30.56
CA HIS A 525 4.94 18.40 30.64
C HIS A 525 5.07 19.08 29.27
N PRO A 526 4.20 20.05 28.95
CA PRO A 526 4.32 20.84 27.73
C PRO A 526 5.67 21.54 27.65
N THR A 527 6.37 21.39 26.53
CA THR A 527 7.68 22.00 26.33
C THR A 527 7.59 23.50 26.05
N GLY A 528 6.43 24.03 25.64
CA GLY A 528 6.31 25.38 25.12
C GLY A 528 6.53 25.48 23.60
N ILE A 529 6.75 24.36 22.91
CA ILE A 529 6.84 24.31 21.44
C ILE A 529 5.44 24.02 20.89
N LEU A 530 4.91 24.90 20.03
CA LEU A 530 3.63 24.66 19.39
C LEU A 530 3.78 23.57 18.32
N THR A 531 3.10 22.44 18.50
CA THR A 531 3.07 21.36 17.51
C THR A 531 1.71 21.27 16.84
N ILE A 532 1.70 21.03 15.53
CA ILE A 532 0.49 20.89 14.72
C ILE A 532 0.65 19.68 13.81
N THR A 533 -0.32 18.77 13.84
CA THR A 533 -0.39 17.66 12.88
C THR A 533 -1.81 17.44 12.36
N SER A 534 -1.90 16.88 11.17
CA SER A 534 -3.18 16.48 10.57
C SER A 534 -2.95 15.41 9.51
N ASN A 535 -4.01 14.67 9.23
CA ASN A 535 -4.04 13.68 8.17
C ASN A 535 -5.43 13.65 7.52
N LYS A 536 -5.53 12.96 6.38
CA LYS A 536 -6.77 12.93 5.59
C LYS A 536 -7.95 12.32 6.35
N ASN A 537 -7.71 11.24 7.09
CA ASN A 537 -8.75 10.54 7.85
C ASN A 537 -9.31 11.43 8.96
N LEU A 538 -8.43 12.14 9.67
CA LEU A 538 -8.82 13.07 10.71
C LEU A 538 -9.70 14.21 10.18
N ILE A 539 -9.30 14.83 9.06
CA ILE A 539 -10.08 15.90 8.42
C ILE A 539 -11.47 15.39 8.03
N ASP A 540 -11.57 14.17 7.51
CA ASP A 540 -12.83 13.61 7.04
C ASP A 540 -13.75 13.16 8.19
N ALA A 541 -13.19 12.68 9.30
CA ALA A 541 -13.94 12.16 10.45
C ALA A 541 -14.38 13.25 11.44
N ALA A 542 -13.57 14.31 11.61
CA ALA A 542 -13.81 15.33 12.63
C ALA A 542 -15.19 16.03 12.55
N PRO A 543 -15.75 16.38 11.37
CA PRO A 543 -17.07 17.01 11.29
C PRO A 543 -18.21 16.15 11.84
N GLU A 544 -18.15 14.84 11.64
CA GLU A 544 -19.15 13.92 12.21
C GLU A 544 -18.97 13.80 13.72
N TRP A 545 -17.71 13.75 14.19
CA TRP A 545 -17.39 13.75 15.61
C TRP A 545 -17.93 14.96 16.34
N TYR A 546 -17.63 16.14 15.83
CA TYR A 546 -18.05 17.39 16.44
C TYR A 546 -19.57 17.49 16.51
N LYS A 547 -20.30 17.03 15.48
CA LYS A 547 -21.77 16.97 15.51
C LYS A 547 -22.30 16.09 16.64
N LYS A 548 -21.71 14.91 16.87
CA LYS A 548 -22.09 14.02 17.99
C LYS A 548 -21.83 14.68 19.33
N GLN A 549 -20.70 15.37 19.48
CA GLN A 549 -20.36 16.07 20.72
C GLN A 549 -21.27 17.28 20.99
N VAL A 550 -21.69 18.00 19.94
CA VAL A 550 -22.71 19.07 20.06
C VAL A 550 -24.05 18.50 20.51
N GLN A 551 -24.46 17.33 19.99
CA GLN A 551 -25.69 16.64 20.44
C GLN A 551 -25.63 16.20 21.91
N GLN A 552 -24.43 15.94 22.42
CA GLN A 552 -24.17 15.60 23.82
C GLN A 552 -23.95 16.83 24.72
N ASN A 553 -24.13 18.05 24.20
CA ASN A 553 -23.86 19.32 24.89
C ASN A 553 -22.41 19.54 25.35
N ASN A 554 -21.44 18.81 24.77
CA ASN A 554 -20.02 18.96 25.11
C ASN A 554 -19.35 20.14 24.39
N PHE A 555 -19.89 20.56 23.24
CA PHE A 555 -19.41 21.71 22.47
C PHE A 555 -20.54 22.60 21.96
N PRO A 556 -20.28 23.91 21.72
CA PRO A 556 -21.25 24.80 21.09
C PRO A 556 -21.48 24.43 19.63
N SER A 557 -22.70 24.67 19.14
CA SER A 557 -23.04 24.46 17.73
C SER A 557 -22.20 25.38 16.83
N HIS A 558 -21.34 24.78 16.02
CA HIS A 558 -20.48 25.45 15.05
C HIS A 558 -20.26 24.57 13.83
N SER A 559 -20.06 25.18 12.66
CA SER A 559 -19.77 24.44 11.42
C SER A 559 -18.26 24.24 11.28
N ILE A 560 -17.82 22.99 11.30
CA ILE A 560 -16.42 22.62 11.04
C ILE A 560 -16.32 21.78 9.76
N ASP A 561 -15.25 21.97 9.00
CA ASP A 561 -14.96 21.25 7.75
C ASP A 561 -13.63 20.48 7.79
N SER A 562 -12.81 20.72 8.81
CA SER A 562 -11.48 20.15 8.94
C SER A 562 -11.01 20.21 10.39
N ALA A 563 -9.96 19.44 10.69
CA ALA A 563 -9.35 19.46 12.01
C ALA A 563 -7.84 19.29 11.98
N VAL A 564 -7.20 19.80 13.02
CA VAL A 564 -5.78 19.62 13.33
C VAL A 564 -5.61 19.26 14.79
N VAL A 565 -4.64 18.42 15.08
CA VAL A 565 -4.21 18.15 16.46
C VAL A 565 -3.16 19.17 16.83
N VAL A 566 -3.31 19.73 18.03
CA VAL A 566 -2.39 20.73 18.58
C VAL A 566 -1.96 20.34 19.98
N ASP A 567 -0.66 20.42 20.24
CA ASP A 567 -0.08 20.11 21.54
C ASP A 567 1.16 21.00 21.84
N GLY A 568 1.66 20.92 23.07
CA GLY A 568 2.90 21.52 23.53
C GLY A 568 2.78 22.90 24.17
N ILE A 569 1.58 23.49 24.19
CA ILE A 569 1.26 24.75 24.86
C ILE A 569 0.07 24.54 25.81
N GLY A 570 0.26 24.77 27.12
CA GLY A 570 -0.79 24.56 28.13
C GLY A 570 -2.00 25.51 28.01
N ASN A 571 -1.74 26.83 27.90
CA ASN A 571 -2.80 27.86 27.84
C ASN A 571 -2.94 28.43 26.42
N LEU A 572 -3.19 27.57 25.44
CA LEU A 572 -3.28 27.97 24.04
C LEU A 572 -4.63 28.61 23.72
N THR A 573 -4.62 29.85 23.20
CA THR A 573 -5.83 30.48 22.66
C THR A 573 -6.17 29.84 21.32
N ARG A 574 -7.29 29.11 21.26
CA ARG A 574 -7.78 28.43 20.05
C ARG A 574 -8.77 29.33 19.29
N PRO A 575 -8.45 29.78 18.07
CA PRO A 575 -9.36 30.58 17.26
C PRO A 575 -10.63 29.82 16.91
N VAL A 576 -11.78 30.49 16.93
CA VAL A 576 -13.04 29.91 16.45
C VAL A 576 -13.11 30.01 14.92
N GLY A 577 -13.55 28.95 14.25
CA GLY A 577 -13.78 28.93 12.81
C GLY A 577 -13.97 27.51 12.26
N SER A 578 -13.90 27.38 10.93
CA SER A 578 -14.16 26.09 10.25
C SER A 578 -13.15 24.98 10.54
N ILE A 579 -11.98 25.32 11.09
CA ILE A 579 -10.95 24.35 11.48
C ILE A 579 -11.09 24.10 12.97
N PHE A 580 -11.29 22.84 13.34
CA PHE A 580 -11.32 22.43 14.73
C PHE A 580 -9.91 22.08 15.25
N PHE A 581 -9.55 22.61 16.41
CA PHE A 581 -8.26 22.41 17.05
C PHE A 581 -8.40 21.37 18.18
N LEU A 582 -7.99 20.14 17.89
CA LEU A 582 -8.10 18.95 18.73
C LEU A 582 -6.93 18.82 19.70
N THR A 583 -7.16 18.18 20.84
CA THR A 583 -6.08 17.58 21.66
C THR A 583 -5.74 16.17 21.17
N PRO A 584 -4.56 15.63 21.54
CA PRO A 584 -4.21 14.24 21.22
C PRO A 584 -5.24 13.21 21.74
N GLU A 585 -5.85 13.45 22.91
CA GLU A 585 -6.87 12.57 23.47
C GLU A 585 -8.15 12.57 22.63
N GLN A 586 -8.51 13.72 22.05
CA GLN A 586 -9.66 13.84 21.14
C GLN A 586 -9.38 13.20 19.78
N GLU A 587 -8.13 13.24 19.29
CA GLU A 587 -7.72 12.49 18.10
C GLU A 587 -7.89 10.97 18.32
N LEU A 588 -7.41 10.46 19.47
CA LEU A 588 -7.58 9.06 19.86
C LEU A 588 -9.05 8.65 19.95
N ASP A 589 -9.92 9.53 20.48
CA ASP A 589 -11.35 9.29 20.53
C ASP A 589 -11.98 9.22 19.12
N ILE A 590 -11.58 10.10 18.20
CA ILE A 590 -12.02 10.07 16.80
C ILE A 590 -11.57 8.76 16.14
N ASP A 591 -10.30 8.37 16.31
CA ASP A 591 -9.73 7.15 15.74
C ASP A 591 -10.43 5.88 16.26
N CYS A 592 -10.82 5.86 17.55
CA CYS A 592 -11.49 4.72 18.17
C CYS A 592 -13.00 4.65 17.85
N ASN A 593 -13.69 5.80 17.75
CA ASN A 593 -15.15 5.85 17.83
C ASN A 593 -15.85 6.34 16.55
N ILE A 594 -15.12 6.87 15.57
CA ILE A 594 -15.72 7.37 14.32
C ILE A 594 -15.18 6.66 13.08
N VAL A 595 -16.07 5.86 12.53
CA VAL A 595 -15.89 5.15 11.26
C VAL A 595 -16.60 5.97 10.17
N GLY A 596 -15.88 6.87 9.49
CA GLY A 596 -16.49 7.77 8.51
C GLY A 596 -15.71 7.91 7.21
N SER A 597 -16.12 7.20 6.15
CA SER A 597 -15.79 7.57 4.76
C SER A 597 -16.88 8.51 4.22
N THR A 598 -16.57 9.78 3.96
CA THR A 598 -17.54 10.80 3.51
C THR A 598 -17.66 10.89 1.98
N ARG A 599 -17.98 9.78 1.31
CA ARG A 599 -18.45 9.81 -0.08
C ARG A 599 -19.97 9.95 -0.08
N PHE A 600 -20.51 10.94 -0.81
CA PHE A 600 -21.96 11.12 -0.95
C PHE A 600 -22.36 11.09 -2.43
N LYS A 601 -23.61 10.71 -2.66
CA LYS A 601 -24.21 10.49 -3.97
C LYS A 601 -25.12 11.67 -4.27
N ARG A 602 -24.82 12.47 -5.29
CA ARG A 602 -25.70 13.57 -5.75
C ARG A 602 -26.45 13.09 -6.98
N ARG A 603 -27.78 13.14 -6.93
CA ARG A 603 -28.64 12.81 -8.07
C ARG A 603 -28.64 13.99 -9.04
N LEU A 604 -28.13 13.80 -10.26
CA LEU A 604 -28.11 14.84 -11.29
C LEU A 604 -29.44 14.88 -12.06
N ASN A 605 -30.05 13.72 -12.28
CA ASN A 605 -31.38 13.57 -12.87
C ASN A 605 -31.95 12.18 -12.51
N GLU A 606 -33.06 11.78 -13.14
CA GLU A 606 -33.73 10.51 -12.84
C GLU A 606 -32.87 9.26 -13.07
N ARG A 607 -31.82 9.34 -13.91
CA ARG A 607 -31.01 8.20 -14.37
C ARG A 607 -29.51 8.31 -14.07
N ASP A 608 -29.02 9.50 -13.72
CA ASP A 608 -27.60 9.77 -13.47
C ASP A 608 -27.33 10.24 -12.04
N TYR A 609 -26.28 9.69 -11.44
CA TYR A 609 -25.76 10.08 -10.14
C TYR A 609 -24.29 10.47 -10.27
N SER A 610 -23.90 11.63 -9.74
CA SER A 610 -22.48 11.91 -9.51
C SER A 610 -22.08 11.40 -8.13
N ILE A 611 -20.99 10.62 -8.09
CA ILE A 611 -20.26 10.36 -6.84
C ILE A 611 -19.24 11.50 -6.76
N GLU A 612 -19.61 12.54 -6.03
CA GLU A 612 -18.69 13.62 -5.70
C GLU A 612 -18.09 13.31 -4.33
N SER A 613 -16.76 13.26 -4.24
CA SER A 613 -16.12 13.47 -2.95
C SER A 613 -16.46 14.89 -2.50
N LEU A 614 -16.91 15.09 -1.25
CA LEU A 614 -16.95 16.45 -0.69
C LEU A 614 -15.58 17.09 -0.96
N TYR A 615 -15.58 18.38 -1.31
CA TYR A 615 -14.38 19.17 -1.23
C TYR A 615 -13.90 19.11 0.22
N SER A 616 -12.97 18.20 0.48
CA SER A 616 -12.35 18.05 1.79
C SER A 616 -11.08 18.89 1.74
N PRO A 617 -10.87 19.79 2.72
CA PRO A 617 -9.66 20.60 2.79
C PRO A 617 -8.40 19.73 2.70
N GLY A 618 -7.44 20.13 1.86
CA GLY A 618 -6.18 19.41 1.74
C GLY A 618 -5.32 19.53 3.01
N VAL A 619 -4.69 18.44 3.44
CA VAL A 619 -3.89 18.35 4.69
C VAL A 619 -2.91 19.52 4.84
N LEU A 620 -2.07 19.78 3.83
CA LEU A 620 -1.08 20.86 3.87
C LEU A 620 -1.72 22.24 4.00
N GLY A 621 -2.85 22.46 3.34
CA GLY A 621 -3.58 23.72 3.42
C GLY A 621 -4.23 23.93 4.78
N THR A 622 -4.78 22.86 5.36
CA THR A 622 -5.35 22.87 6.71
C THR A 622 -4.26 23.20 7.73
N ILE A 623 -3.11 22.53 7.69
CA ILE A 623 -1.97 22.79 8.59
C ILE A 623 -1.48 24.23 8.45
N ALA A 624 -1.26 24.71 7.22
CA ALA A 624 -0.77 26.07 6.99
C ALA A 624 -1.74 27.16 7.49
N LYS A 625 -3.05 26.99 7.23
CA LYS A 625 -4.09 27.91 7.75
C LYS A 625 -4.17 27.88 9.27
N SER A 626 -4.07 26.70 9.87
CA SER A 626 -4.07 26.50 11.32
C SER A 626 -2.88 27.19 11.96
N ALA A 627 -1.68 26.98 11.43
CA ALA A 627 -0.45 27.61 11.91
C ALA A 627 -0.58 29.14 11.90
N ARG A 628 -1.03 29.73 10.78
CA ARG A 628 -1.26 31.17 10.68
C ARG A 628 -2.21 31.68 11.76
N LYS A 629 -3.41 31.09 11.85
CA LYS A 629 -4.44 31.49 12.81
C LYS A 629 -3.95 31.38 14.27
N LEU A 630 -3.20 30.32 14.59
CA LEU A 630 -2.65 30.13 15.93
C LEU A 630 -1.56 31.14 16.26
N LEU A 631 -0.66 31.46 15.32
CA LEU A 631 0.38 32.48 15.49
C LEU A 631 -0.18 33.91 15.59
N GLU A 632 -1.30 34.19 14.91
CA GLU A 632 -2.04 35.46 15.01
C GLU A 632 -2.71 35.60 16.40
N ALA A 633 -3.37 34.55 16.88
CA ALA A 633 -4.06 34.56 18.17
C ALA A 633 -3.11 34.44 19.38
N ASN A 634 -1.87 34.00 19.17
CA ASN A 634 -0.87 33.82 20.22
C ASN A 634 0.47 34.47 19.81
N PRO A 635 0.58 35.82 19.88
CA PRO A 635 1.75 36.57 19.40
C PRO A 635 3.07 36.20 20.09
N GLN A 636 3.01 35.67 21.31
CA GLN A 636 4.16 35.24 22.10
C GLN A 636 4.86 33.98 21.55
N LEU A 637 4.23 33.24 20.63
CA LEU A 637 4.80 32.02 20.08
C LEU A 637 5.89 32.34 19.07
N ASN A 638 7.06 31.73 19.28
CA ASN A 638 8.24 31.81 18.41
C ASN A 638 8.80 30.43 18.02
N GLN A 639 8.28 29.32 18.56
CA GLN A 639 8.59 27.97 18.09
C GLN A 639 7.34 27.28 17.54
N LEU A 640 7.43 26.82 16.30
CA LEU A 640 6.36 26.12 15.58
C LEU A 640 6.89 24.82 14.96
N VAL A 641 6.14 23.73 15.13
CA VAL A 641 6.38 22.44 14.48
C VAL A 641 5.12 22.04 13.74
N MET A 642 5.27 21.70 12.47
CA MET A 642 4.21 21.22 11.60
C MET A 642 4.60 19.87 11.04
N THR A 643 3.77 18.85 11.24
CA THR A 643 3.98 17.53 10.65
C THR A 643 2.80 17.15 9.76
N ALA A 644 3.07 16.53 8.61
CA ALA A 644 2.02 16.13 7.68
C ALA A 644 2.29 14.75 7.10
N ALA A 645 1.27 13.89 7.15
CA ALA A 645 1.27 12.63 6.42
C ALA A 645 0.89 12.89 4.97
N ILE A 646 1.86 12.77 4.06
CA ILE A 646 1.63 13.00 2.62
C ILE A 646 1.80 11.70 1.83
N GLN A 647 0.83 11.42 0.94
CA GLN A 647 0.83 10.28 0.04
C GLN A 647 1.21 10.74 -1.37
N GLY A 648 2.50 10.80 -1.68
CA GLY A 648 3.05 11.12 -3.01
C GLY A 648 2.69 12.51 -3.56
N TYR A 649 3.49 12.99 -4.51
CA TYR A 649 3.23 14.23 -5.25
C TYR A 649 1.98 14.09 -6.13
N ARG A 650 1.03 15.04 -6.03
CA ARG A 650 -0.13 15.12 -6.94
C ARG A 650 -0.16 16.47 -7.64
N THR A 651 -0.27 16.43 -8.97
CA THR A 651 -0.57 17.60 -9.80
C THR A 651 -2.08 17.83 -9.77
N LEU A 652 -2.52 19.03 -9.40
CA LEU A 652 -3.94 19.40 -9.43
C LEU A 652 -4.33 19.83 -10.85
N ASN A 653 -5.62 19.77 -11.17
CA ASN A 653 -6.18 20.02 -12.52
C ASN A 653 -5.78 21.38 -13.14
N ASN A 654 -5.27 22.33 -12.35
CA ASN A 654 -4.88 23.67 -12.79
C ASN A 654 -3.34 23.86 -12.89
N GLN A 655 -2.56 22.78 -13.06
CA GLN A 655 -1.09 22.79 -13.01
C GLN A 655 -0.50 23.28 -11.67
N SER A 656 -1.34 23.48 -10.65
CA SER A 656 -0.93 23.78 -9.28
C SER A 656 -0.57 22.50 -8.53
N THR A 657 0.30 22.62 -7.53
CA THR A 657 0.79 21.48 -6.76
C THR A 657 0.24 21.51 -5.35
N THR A 658 0.25 20.37 -4.66
CA THR A 658 -0.14 20.30 -3.24
C THR A 658 0.73 21.21 -2.35
N VAL A 659 1.98 21.47 -2.73
CA VAL A 659 2.91 22.39 -2.05
C VAL A 659 2.36 23.82 -2.00
N ASN A 660 1.64 24.28 -3.03
CA ASN A 660 1.06 25.64 -3.05
C ASN A 660 0.07 25.88 -1.91
N ALA A 661 -0.45 24.82 -1.27
CA ALA A 661 -1.30 24.95 -0.11
C ALA A 661 -0.58 25.61 1.09
N PHE A 662 0.76 25.53 1.16
CA PHE A 662 1.55 26.24 2.17
C PHE A 662 1.54 27.77 2.00
N ASN A 663 1.14 28.30 0.85
CA ASN A 663 0.92 29.75 0.69
C ASN A 663 -0.10 30.30 1.69
N ASN A 664 -0.98 29.44 2.24
CA ASN A 664 -1.93 29.84 3.27
C ASN A 664 -1.29 30.13 4.64
N LEU A 665 0.00 29.86 4.82
CA LEU A 665 0.76 30.26 6.01
C LEU A 665 0.79 31.79 6.18
N PHE A 666 0.70 32.53 5.07
CA PHE A 666 0.65 33.98 5.04
C PHE A 666 -0.68 34.44 4.45
N LEU A 667 -1.17 35.61 4.89
CA LEU A 667 -2.39 36.21 4.36
C LEU A 667 -2.10 37.03 3.09
N LYS A 668 -0.93 37.68 3.03
CA LYS A 668 -0.56 38.58 1.94
C LYS A 668 0.42 37.91 0.98
N LYS A 669 0.29 38.24 -0.31
CA LYS A 669 1.18 37.74 -1.37
C LYS A 669 2.61 38.27 -1.18
N ALA A 670 3.58 37.41 -1.47
CA ALA A 670 5.00 37.62 -1.17
C ALA A 670 5.63 38.82 -1.90
N ASP A 671 5.15 39.11 -3.11
CA ASP A 671 5.60 40.18 -3.99
C ASP A 671 5.09 41.58 -3.60
N THR A 672 4.12 41.67 -2.68
CA THR A 672 3.54 42.94 -2.23
C THR A 672 4.29 43.53 -1.02
N GLN A 673 4.31 44.86 -0.87
CA GLN A 673 4.90 45.50 0.31
C GLN A 673 4.27 45.01 1.62
N ALA A 674 2.95 44.79 1.63
CA ALA A 674 2.25 44.23 2.79
C ALA A 674 2.73 42.80 3.11
N GLY A 675 2.98 41.97 2.09
CA GLY A 675 3.54 40.63 2.27
C GLY A 675 5.00 40.62 2.70
N LYS A 676 5.81 41.59 2.27
CA LYS A 676 7.16 41.79 2.79
C LYS A 676 7.13 42.12 4.28
N ASN A 677 6.28 43.08 4.68
CA ASN A 677 6.12 43.46 6.08
C ASN A 677 5.63 42.29 6.96
N GLU A 678 4.69 41.48 6.45
CA GLU A 678 4.21 40.26 7.13
C GLU A 678 5.35 39.26 7.38
N ARG A 679 6.20 39.03 6.37
CA ARG A 679 7.37 38.13 6.49
C ARG A 679 8.46 38.71 7.37
N SER A 680 8.70 40.02 7.36
CA SER A 680 9.62 40.67 8.29
C SER A 680 9.15 40.52 9.75
N ALA A 681 7.85 40.70 10.01
CA ALA A 681 7.28 40.49 11.34
C ALA A 681 7.33 39.02 11.77
N PHE A 682 7.19 38.09 10.82
CA PHE A 682 7.40 36.67 11.06
C PHE A 682 8.87 36.37 11.38
N ALA A 683 9.83 36.89 10.59
CA ALA A 683 11.27 36.71 10.78
C ALA A 683 11.77 37.23 12.14
N ALA A 684 11.19 38.34 12.62
CA ALA A 684 11.55 38.91 13.93
C ALA A 684 11.30 37.95 15.10
N ARG A 685 10.35 37.02 14.95
CA ARG A 685 10.04 35.98 15.95
C ARG A 685 10.60 34.63 15.57
N ILE A 686 10.56 34.27 14.29
CA ILE A 686 10.83 32.93 13.76
C ILE A 686 11.82 33.03 12.59
N PRO A 687 13.10 33.38 12.85
CA PRO A 687 14.09 33.60 11.80
C PRO A 687 14.62 32.30 11.17
N THR A 688 14.52 31.16 11.87
CA THR A 688 15.05 29.88 11.40
C THR A 688 13.94 28.99 10.86
N ILE A 689 14.05 28.55 9.60
CA ILE A 689 13.11 27.63 8.95
C ILE A 689 13.84 26.32 8.66
N VAL A 690 13.42 25.23 9.31
CA VAL A 690 13.92 23.89 9.04
C VAL A 690 12.81 23.09 8.38
N VAL A 691 13.09 22.48 7.24
CA VAL A 691 12.15 21.61 6.53
C VAL A 691 12.83 20.27 6.38
N MET A 692 12.17 19.17 6.76
CA MET A 692 12.71 17.83 6.61
C MET A 692 11.72 16.96 5.85
N VAL A 693 12.21 16.36 4.76
CA VAL A 693 11.49 15.41 3.91
C VAL A 693 12.07 14.03 4.18
N ASP A 694 11.26 13.14 4.75
CA ASP A 694 11.68 11.82 5.24
C ASP A 694 10.94 10.71 4.48
N GLU A 695 11.68 9.74 3.91
CA GLU A 695 11.15 8.55 3.19
C GLU A 695 10.29 8.82 1.94
N LEU A 696 10.44 10.00 1.32
CA LEU A 696 9.68 10.40 0.13
C LEU A 696 10.52 10.55 -1.13
N ALA A 697 11.84 10.44 -1.06
CA ALA A 697 12.74 10.73 -2.17
C ALA A 697 12.93 9.52 -3.12
N GLY A 698 12.67 8.30 -2.65
CA GLY A 698 12.83 7.08 -3.44
C GLY A 698 11.70 6.73 -4.42
N ASP A 699 10.58 7.46 -4.41
CA ASP A 699 9.49 7.25 -5.38
C ASP A 699 9.64 8.19 -6.60
N GLY A 700 9.06 7.82 -7.77
CA GLY A 700 9.10 8.66 -8.97
C GLY A 700 8.42 10.05 -8.82
N ALA A 701 7.77 10.30 -7.69
CA ALA A 701 7.06 11.52 -7.33
C ALA A 701 7.84 12.41 -6.32
N GLY A 702 8.91 11.89 -5.71
CA GLY A 702 9.67 12.51 -4.62
C GLY A 702 10.50 13.71 -5.05
N ALA A 703 11.31 13.53 -6.09
CA ALA A 703 12.12 14.61 -6.65
C ALA A 703 11.26 15.82 -7.12
N PRO A 704 10.14 15.61 -7.86
CA PRO A 704 9.19 16.69 -8.16
C PRO A 704 8.67 17.44 -6.94
N PHE A 705 8.35 16.71 -5.86
CA PHE A 705 7.85 17.30 -4.62
C PHE A 705 8.90 18.18 -3.94
N VAL A 706 10.13 17.66 -3.75
CA VAL A 706 11.25 18.38 -3.13
C VAL A 706 11.58 19.65 -3.91
N ARG A 707 11.62 19.58 -5.24
CA ARG A 707 11.85 20.77 -6.09
C ARG A 707 10.77 21.83 -5.87
N LYS A 708 9.50 21.45 -5.89
CA LYS A 708 8.39 22.39 -5.69
C LYS A 708 8.41 22.99 -4.29
N LEU A 709 8.86 22.23 -3.29
CA LEU A 709 9.05 22.71 -1.94
C LEU A 709 10.21 23.72 -1.84
N ALA A 710 11.33 23.46 -2.52
CA ALA A 710 12.43 24.42 -2.60
C ALA A 710 12.03 25.71 -3.33
N GLU A 711 11.33 25.61 -4.47
CA GLU A 711 10.76 26.77 -5.18
C GLU A 711 9.83 27.59 -4.27
N TRP A 712 8.97 26.91 -3.50
CA TRP A 712 8.09 27.56 -2.55
C TRP A 712 8.88 28.28 -1.45
N LEU A 713 9.89 27.64 -0.85
CA LEU A 713 10.75 28.26 0.16
C LEU A 713 11.43 29.52 -0.38
N GLU A 714 11.94 29.46 -1.61
CA GLU A 714 12.60 30.58 -2.27
C GLU A 714 11.63 31.75 -2.48
N GLN A 715 10.43 31.46 -3.00
CA GLN A 715 9.39 32.46 -3.25
C GLN A 715 8.84 33.09 -1.97
N GLN A 716 8.75 32.33 -0.88
CA GLN A 716 8.16 32.82 0.36
C GLN A 716 9.16 33.53 1.26
N PHE A 717 10.42 33.13 1.28
CA PHE A 717 11.38 33.57 2.30
C PHE A 717 12.62 34.26 1.75
N ILE A 718 12.97 34.08 0.46
CA ILE A 718 14.17 34.71 -0.14
C ILE A 718 13.78 35.87 -1.05
N LYS A 719 13.11 35.57 -2.17
CA LYS A 719 12.73 36.53 -3.23
C LYS A 719 12.03 37.82 -2.75
N PRO A 720 11.19 37.81 -1.70
CA PRO A 720 10.58 39.04 -1.20
C PRO A 720 11.59 40.11 -0.74
N PHE A 721 12.83 39.70 -0.48
CA PHE A 721 13.89 40.51 0.10
C PHE A 721 15.07 40.76 -0.85
N ASP A 722 14.99 40.49 -2.15
CA ASP A 722 16.14 40.51 -3.08
C ASP A 722 17.01 41.80 -3.07
N THR A 723 16.52 42.93 -2.55
CA THR A 723 17.30 44.17 -2.36
C THR A 723 18.00 44.32 -1.00
N ASN A 724 17.52 43.62 0.03
CA ASN A 724 18.03 43.63 1.40
C ASN A 724 18.17 42.17 1.84
N GLN A 725 19.38 41.61 1.91
CA GLN A 725 19.64 40.19 2.24
C GLN A 725 18.56 39.58 3.17
N SER A 726 17.88 38.53 2.70
CA SER A 726 16.75 37.93 3.44
C SER A 726 17.14 37.57 4.87
N PRO A 727 16.32 37.88 5.88
CA PRO A 727 16.64 37.64 7.29
C PRO A 727 16.50 36.17 7.70
N PHE A 728 16.09 35.29 6.80
CA PHE A 728 15.79 33.89 7.11
C PHE A 728 17.01 32.99 6.96
N LYS A 729 17.21 32.12 7.95
CA LYS A 729 18.07 30.94 7.85
C LYS A 729 17.20 29.75 7.46
N ILE A 730 17.35 29.26 6.22
CA ILE A 730 16.52 28.18 5.69
C ILE A 730 17.37 26.92 5.50
N VAL A 731 16.92 25.81 6.09
CA VAL A 731 17.55 24.51 5.96
C VAL A 731 16.53 23.50 5.44
N LEU A 732 16.79 22.95 4.25
CA LEU A 732 16.02 21.87 3.65
C LEU A 732 16.79 20.56 3.79
N ILE A 733 16.26 19.66 4.59
CA ILE A 733 16.82 18.37 4.95
C ILE A 733 16.14 17.28 4.14
N LEU A 734 16.93 16.48 3.42
CA LEU A 734 16.47 15.28 2.72
C LEU A 734 16.99 14.07 3.49
N ALA A 735 16.09 13.23 3.98
CA ALA A 735 16.43 12.03 4.73
C ALA A 735 15.70 10.84 4.11
N ASP A 736 16.39 10.06 3.29
CA ASP A 736 15.80 8.85 2.72
C ASP A 736 16.87 7.77 2.64
N ALA A 737 16.56 6.59 3.16
CA ALA A 737 17.48 5.46 3.14
C ALA A 737 17.77 4.97 1.72
N SER A 738 16.88 5.24 0.76
CA SER A 738 17.08 4.89 -0.66
C SER A 738 18.11 5.78 -1.35
N LEU A 739 18.37 6.99 -0.85
CA LEU A 739 19.38 7.90 -1.42
C LEU A 739 20.82 7.40 -1.21
N SER A 740 21.05 6.41 -0.34
CA SER A 740 22.36 5.75 -0.25
C SER A 740 22.66 4.84 -1.44
N ASN A 741 21.67 4.54 -2.27
CA ASN A 741 21.88 3.84 -3.52
C ASN A 741 22.24 4.86 -4.61
N GLU A 742 23.45 4.73 -5.16
CA GLU A 742 23.97 5.64 -6.19
C GLU A 742 23.04 5.79 -7.39
N VAL A 743 22.37 4.71 -7.81
CA VAL A 743 21.43 4.72 -8.95
C VAL A 743 20.16 5.49 -8.60
N VAL A 744 19.66 5.36 -7.37
CA VAL A 744 18.47 6.08 -6.91
C VAL A 744 18.79 7.56 -6.73
N LEU A 745 19.96 7.89 -6.16
CA LEU A 745 20.42 9.26 -6.02
C LEU A 745 20.66 9.92 -7.38
N ASP A 746 21.34 9.23 -8.31
CA ASP A 746 21.56 9.73 -9.65
C ASP A 746 20.23 9.89 -10.40
N SER A 747 19.29 8.96 -10.26
CA SER A 747 17.95 9.10 -10.81
C SER A 747 17.22 10.30 -10.19
N PHE A 748 17.29 10.47 -8.87
CA PHE A 748 16.70 11.60 -8.15
C PHE A 748 17.25 12.94 -8.64
N LEU A 749 18.58 13.05 -8.80
CA LEU A 749 19.27 14.25 -9.29
C LEU A 749 19.06 14.49 -10.79
N ASN A 750 19.04 13.44 -11.61
CA ASN A 750 18.94 13.54 -13.07
C ASN A 750 17.51 13.52 -13.60
N SER A 751 16.51 13.20 -12.76
CA SER A 751 15.11 13.05 -13.17
C SER A 751 14.57 14.26 -13.94
N TYR A 752 15.10 15.46 -13.69
CA TYR A 752 14.93 16.67 -14.52
C TYR A 752 16.09 17.64 -14.26
N GLN A 753 16.69 18.24 -15.31
CA GLN A 753 17.80 19.22 -15.25
C GLN A 753 17.84 20.04 -13.94
N PHE A 754 18.56 19.49 -12.95
CA PHE A 754 18.79 20.09 -11.65
C PHE A 754 19.91 21.12 -11.84
N ASN A 755 19.57 22.37 -12.15
CA ASN A 755 20.56 23.47 -12.19
C ASN A 755 20.90 23.97 -10.78
N MET A 756 21.08 23.05 -9.84
CA MET A 756 21.77 23.28 -8.59
C MET A 756 23.07 22.47 -8.66
N LYS A 757 24.22 23.12 -8.56
CA LYS A 757 25.49 22.42 -8.32
C LYS A 757 25.39 21.74 -6.94
N LEU A 758 24.97 20.48 -6.91
CA LEU A 758 25.12 19.61 -5.75
C LEU A 758 26.42 18.84 -5.91
N HIS A 759 27.34 19.02 -4.97
CA HIS A 759 28.54 18.21 -4.85
C HIS A 759 28.22 17.00 -3.97
N ARG A 760 28.14 15.80 -4.56
CA ARG A 760 28.10 14.52 -3.84
C ARG A 760 29.45 14.28 -3.20
N LYS A 761 29.54 14.27 -1.86
CA LYS A 761 30.69 13.72 -1.11
C LYS A 761 30.23 13.20 0.25
N GLU A 762 30.57 11.96 0.53
CA GLU A 762 30.27 11.25 1.76
C GLU A 762 30.97 11.97 2.93
N LEU A 763 30.25 12.26 4.01
CA LEU A 763 30.85 12.99 5.15
C LEU A 763 31.65 12.06 6.08
N LEU A 764 31.43 10.74 5.99
CA LEU A 764 32.09 9.68 6.75
C LEU A 764 32.05 8.39 5.91
N GLY A 765 33.23 7.81 5.64
CA GLY A 765 33.39 6.48 5.03
C GLY A 765 33.38 5.35 6.05
#